data_AF-A0A674PPM3-F1
#
_entry.id   AF-A0A674PPM3-F1
#
_cell.length_a   1.000
_cell.length_b   1.000
_cell.length_c   1.000
_cell.angle_alpha   90.00
_cell.angle_beta   90.00
_cell.angle_gamma   90.00
#
_symmetry.space_group_name_H-M   'P 1'
#
loop_
_entity.id
_entity.type
_entity.pdbx_description
1 polymer ?
#
loop_
_entity_poly.entity_id
_entity_poly.type
_entity_poly.pdbx_seq_one_letter_code
_entity_poly.pdbx_strand_id
1 'polypeptide(L)'
;EVSFTLAGGGLKGGGRFGQTTPPLVEFLKDILRRYPEGGQILKELIQNAEDAGATEVKFLFDETEYGVESLWSPDMEQHQGTALYAYNDAVFTVEDWNGIQEIARSRKRDDPLKVGRFGIGFNSVYHVTDVPSIFSGDQIAMLDPHQTLFGVHESGQCWNMKTDIKEITELSDQFAPYFGIFGILEKNIKEANFPGTLFRFPLRLKPSQLSSNIYNKEKVLELFESFKTDADTVLLFLKSVNKISLHVRESDGTERMLFQVTSAGNAEDKLERPNALKMLGQAVDSYNNGVPSSTITCVTYQVNIDTQDKTAKETQRTTWLVTNGVGGRGMCAELDSLADDLKFMPTIGIALPLTVINKDDEGATSGFSGRAFCFLPLPPGEESETGLPVHVSGFFGLTDNRRSIKWREVDQWRDPAALWNELLLITVIPRAYLMLITEYVQRVQTKKDQDFPLTPTGTYGAWPNPNLVKSRWKPILQPLFHELLQLPVIYSLCEKWVQADEVVFSELDMDEDISKIVINYLQNSGVQVAKVPISVDVVLASYMAEASEVKKVRPPLLRQVIRKNKHKGSSQEKLLLLEFVLSDANYSDLIGLELLPLQDETFTSFSSPVSEKDAIYITSEEYPRFLYPGLEGRFILESIKSSVMDSLKKAAKSRGNSTFFTYTCNSIFGDALVGILLEVMHDYNKLQHL
;
A
#
# COMPACT_ATOMS: atom_id res chain seq x y z
N GLU A 1 2.25 -34.63 -59.79
CA GLU A 1 1.18 -33.63 -59.96
C GLU A 1 -0.17 -34.31 -59.91
N VAL A 2 -0.94 -34.06 -58.85
CA VAL A 2 -2.40 -34.25 -58.84
C VAL A 2 -2.94 -33.02 -58.10
N SER A 3 -3.51 -32.09 -58.85
CA SER A 3 -4.10 -30.86 -58.35
C SER A 3 -5.52 -31.13 -57.84
N PHE A 4 -5.75 -30.92 -56.54
CA PHE A 4 -7.10 -30.84 -55.99
C PHE A 4 -7.62 -29.43 -56.15
N THR A 5 -8.49 -29.21 -57.14
CA THR A 5 -9.31 -28.00 -57.26
C THR A 5 -10.60 -28.20 -56.47
N LEU A 6 -10.69 -27.63 -55.27
CA LEU A 6 -11.96 -27.51 -54.54
C LEU A 6 -12.78 -26.38 -55.15
N ALA A 7 -13.62 -26.73 -56.13
CA ALA A 7 -14.67 -25.84 -56.61
C ALA A 7 -15.77 -25.75 -55.53
N GLY A 8 -15.76 -24.66 -54.76
CA GLY A 8 -16.83 -24.34 -53.81
C GLY A 8 -18.16 -24.14 -54.54
N GLY A 9 -19.14 -25.00 -54.25
CA GLY A 9 -20.50 -24.87 -54.76
C GLY A 9 -21.11 -23.55 -54.31
N GLY A 10 -21.39 -22.65 -55.27
CA GLY A 10 -22.07 -21.39 -55.02
C GLY A 10 -23.47 -21.58 -54.42
N LEU A 11 -23.87 -20.66 -53.56
CA LEU A 11 -25.20 -20.59 -52.94
C LEU A 11 -26.30 -20.69 -54.02
N LYS A 12 -27.31 -21.55 -53.80
CA LYS A 12 -28.47 -21.65 -54.69
C LYS A 12 -29.39 -20.44 -54.52
N GLY A 13 -29.38 -19.53 -55.50
CA GLY A 13 -30.40 -18.48 -55.70
C GLY A 13 -30.02 -17.08 -55.22
N GLY A 14 -30.27 -16.08 -56.10
CA GLY A 14 -30.68 -14.71 -55.76
C GLY A 14 -29.75 -13.80 -54.95
N GLY A 15 -28.61 -13.38 -55.54
CA GLY A 15 -27.83 -12.22 -55.08
C GLY A 15 -27.07 -12.37 -53.75
N ARG A 16 -25.88 -11.78 -53.65
CA ARG A 16 -25.17 -11.68 -52.36
C ARG A 16 -25.88 -10.61 -51.50
N PHE A 17 -26.50 -11.03 -50.40
CA PHE A 17 -27.12 -10.15 -49.40
C PHE A 17 -26.48 -10.43 -48.02
N GLY A 18 -25.86 -9.42 -47.42
CA GLY A 18 -25.15 -9.52 -46.16
C GLY A 18 -24.39 -8.22 -45.85
N GLN A 19 -24.01 -8.03 -44.59
CA GLN A 19 -23.18 -6.88 -44.19
C GLN A 19 -21.75 -7.08 -44.72
N THR A 20 -21.17 -6.04 -45.31
CA THR A 20 -19.76 -6.06 -45.72
C THR A 20 -18.87 -6.03 -44.48
N THR A 21 -17.87 -6.90 -44.41
CA THR A 21 -16.85 -6.86 -43.35
C THR A 21 -16.09 -5.53 -43.45
N PRO A 22 -16.02 -4.73 -42.38
CA PRO A 22 -15.26 -3.48 -42.40
C PRO A 22 -13.77 -3.77 -42.68
N PRO A 23 -13.06 -2.88 -43.39
CA PRO A 23 -11.62 -2.99 -43.61
C PRO A 23 -10.84 -3.07 -42.30
N LEU A 24 -9.70 -3.76 -42.34
CA LEU A 24 -8.83 -3.92 -41.16
C LEU A 24 -8.43 -2.57 -40.52
N VAL A 25 -8.17 -1.58 -41.37
CA VAL A 25 -7.83 -0.21 -40.98
C VAL A 25 -8.94 0.44 -40.12
N GLU A 26 -10.21 0.24 -40.45
CA GLU A 26 -11.33 0.82 -39.67
C GLU A 26 -11.40 0.19 -38.28
N PHE A 27 -11.20 -1.12 -38.19
CA PHE A 27 -11.17 -1.84 -36.91
C PHE A 27 -10.02 -1.36 -36.01
N LEU A 28 -8.81 -1.22 -36.56
CA LEU A 28 -7.67 -0.70 -35.81
C LEU A 28 -7.88 0.77 -35.39
N LYS A 29 -8.49 1.58 -36.25
CA LYS A 29 -8.83 2.98 -35.92
C LYS A 29 -9.79 3.08 -34.74
N ASP A 30 -10.78 2.19 -34.65
CA ASP A 30 -11.69 2.10 -33.51
C ASP A 30 -10.98 1.64 -32.22
N ILE A 31 -9.93 0.83 -32.32
CA ILE A 31 -9.05 0.52 -31.18
C ILE A 31 -8.29 1.79 -30.77
N LEU A 32 -7.62 2.47 -31.69
CA LEU A 32 -6.87 3.70 -31.39
C LEU A 32 -7.74 4.80 -30.77
N ARG A 33 -9.03 4.89 -31.16
CA ARG A 33 -9.97 5.84 -30.55
C ARG A 33 -10.34 5.49 -29.10
N ARG A 34 -10.37 4.21 -28.76
CA ARG A 34 -10.65 3.72 -27.39
C ARG A 34 -9.41 3.76 -26.49
N TYR A 35 -8.22 3.64 -27.08
CA TYR A 35 -6.93 3.69 -26.40
C TYR A 35 -6.19 4.97 -26.78
N PRO A 36 -6.48 6.13 -26.16
CA PRO A 36 -5.82 7.37 -26.54
C PRO A 36 -4.30 7.32 -26.32
N GLU A 37 -3.57 8.13 -27.10
CA GLU A 37 -2.11 8.29 -27.08
C GLU A 37 -1.55 8.59 -25.67
N GLY A 38 -0.35 8.08 -25.37
CA GLY A 38 0.40 8.39 -24.14
C GLY A 38 1.29 7.24 -23.65
N GLY A 39 1.74 7.34 -22.39
CA GLY A 39 2.61 6.35 -21.72
C GLY A 39 2.11 4.90 -21.69
N GLN A 40 0.84 4.66 -22.05
CA GLN A 40 0.27 3.33 -22.16
C GLN A 40 1.00 2.45 -23.18
N ILE A 41 1.51 3.02 -24.28
CA ILE A 41 2.22 2.27 -25.33
C ILE A 41 3.42 1.53 -24.74
N LEU A 42 4.23 2.23 -23.94
CA LEU A 42 5.39 1.63 -23.28
C LEU A 42 4.97 0.59 -22.24
N LYS A 43 3.90 0.85 -21.49
CA LYS A 43 3.34 -0.09 -20.50
C LYS A 43 2.88 -1.40 -21.17
N GLU A 44 2.22 -1.36 -22.32
CA GLU A 44 1.81 -2.58 -23.06
C GLU A 44 3.03 -3.37 -23.57
N LEU A 45 4.09 -2.69 -24.04
CA LEU A 45 5.33 -3.36 -24.46
C LEU A 45 6.08 -3.99 -23.28
N ILE A 46 6.06 -3.36 -22.10
CA ILE A 46 6.61 -3.93 -20.86
C ILE A 46 5.79 -5.15 -20.43
N GLN A 47 4.46 -5.11 -20.52
CA GLN A 47 3.61 -6.27 -20.21
C GLN A 47 3.87 -7.44 -21.17
N ASN A 48 4.08 -7.18 -22.46
CA ASN A 48 4.46 -8.22 -23.42
C ASN A 48 5.81 -8.85 -23.06
N ALA A 49 6.78 -8.05 -22.61
CA ALA A 49 8.08 -8.55 -22.16
C ALA A 49 7.95 -9.37 -20.86
N GLU A 50 7.15 -8.91 -19.89
CA GLU A 50 6.85 -9.65 -18.65
C GLU A 50 6.20 -11.01 -18.96
N ASP A 51 5.21 -11.03 -19.85
CA ASP A 51 4.55 -12.25 -20.32
C ASP A 51 5.54 -13.24 -20.94
N ALA A 52 6.54 -12.74 -21.66
CA ALA A 52 7.57 -13.54 -22.31
C ALA A 52 8.66 -14.02 -21.33
N GLY A 53 8.62 -13.58 -20.07
CA GLY A 53 9.66 -13.89 -19.08
C GLY A 53 10.97 -13.13 -19.31
N ALA A 54 10.90 -11.95 -19.94
CA ALA A 54 12.05 -11.07 -20.08
C ALA A 54 12.51 -10.54 -18.71
N THR A 55 13.80 -10.24 -18.58
CA THR A 55 14.37 -9.61 -17.38
C THR A 55 14.70 -8.14 -17.62
N GLU A 56 14.98 -7.76 -18.86
CA GLU A 56 15.39 -6.41 -19.25
C GLU A 56 14.54 -5.89 -20.43
N VAL A 57 14.11 -4.62 -20.33
CA VAL A 57 13.46 -3.89 -21.43
C VAL A 57 14.24 -2.62 -21.75
N LYS A 58 14.43 -2.32 -23.04
CA LYS A 58 15.07 -1.08 -23.49
C LYS A 58 14.19 -0.37 -24.51
N PHE A 59 14.01 0.92 -24.35
CA PHE A 59 13.41 1.77 -25.37
C PHE A 59 14.47 2.70 -25.91
N LEU A 60 14.54 2.84 -27.24
CA LEU A 60 15.50 3.70 -27.92
C LEU A 60 14.77 4.53 -28.96
N PHE A 61 14.91 5.85 -28.87
CA PHE A 61 14.60 6.72 -30.00
C PHE A 61 15.84 6.85 -30.87
N ASP A 62 15.74 6.50 -32.15
CA ASP A 62 16.85 6.49 -33.10
C ASP A 62 16.59 7.49 -34.23
N GLU A 63 17.51 8.44 -34.38
CA GLU A 63 17.49 9.48 -35.42
C GLU A 63 18.24 9.08 -36.70
N THR A 64 18.70 7.82 -36.79
CA THR A 64 19.38 7.31 -37.98
C THR A 64 18.43 7.26 -39.17
N GLU A 65 18.87 7.80 -40.31
CA GLU A 65 18.23 7.60 -41.61
C GLU A 65 19.01 6.52 -42.37
N TYR A 66 18.31 5.48 -42.82
CA TYR A 66 18.89 4.36 -43.53
C TYR A 66 18.81 4.55 -45.05
N GLY A 67 19.59 3.76 -45.80
CA GLY A 67 19.58 3.77 -47.26
C GLY A 67 18.22 3.37 -47.85
N VAL A 68 18.02 3.68 -49.12
CA VAL A 68 16.72 3.48 -49.82
C VAL A 68 16.89 2.87 -51.21
N GLU A 69 18.07 2.36 -51.54
CA GLU A 69 18.40 1.84 -52.86
C GLU A 69 17.99 0.35 -53.01
N SER A 70 18.12 -0.42 -51.92
CA SER A 70 17.91 -1.88 -51.88
C SER A 70 16.75 -2.26 -50.95
N LEU A 71 15.55 -1.80 -51.30
CA LEU A 71 14.30 -2.04 -50.55
C LEU A 71 13.41 -3.07 -51.24
N TRP A 72 12.47 -3.65 -50.47
CA TRP A 72 11.45 -4.57 -51.01
C TRP A 72 10.64 -3.91 -52.16
N SER A 73 10.26 -2.65 -51.97
CA SER A 73 9.63 -1.81 -52.99
C SER A 73 9.93 -0.33 -52.70
N PRO A 74 9.76 0.57 -53.69
CA PRO A 74 9.92 2.01 -53.48
C PRO A 74 9.03 2.59 -52.38
N ASP A 75 7.85 1.99 -52.16
CA ASP A 75 6.89 2.44 -51.13
C ASP A 75 7.42 2.24 -49.68
N MET A 76 8.49 1.45 -49.50
CA MET A 76 9.15 1.25 -48.20
C MET A 76 10.06 2.42 -47.79
N GLU A 77 10.39 3.33 -48.72
CA GLU A 77 11.31 4.47 -48.50
C GLU A 77 10.91 5.29 -47.26
N GLN A 78 9.61 5.58 -47.12
CA GLN A 78 9.09 6.39 -46.01
C GLN A 78 9.24 5.74 -44.62
N HIS A 79 9.58 4.45 -44.55
CA HIS A 79 9.75 3.68 -43.31
C HIS A 79 11.23 3.46 -42.93
N GLN A 80 12.16 4.04 -43.70
CA GLN A 80 13.61 3.94 -43.45
C GLN A 80 14.19 5.02 -42.54
N GLY A 81 13.40 6.03 -42.15
CA GLY A 81 13.84 7.12 -41.29
C GLY A 81 13.81 6.80 -39.79
N THR A 82 13.69 7.87 -39.01
CA THR A 82 13.68 7.83 -37.53
C THR A 82 12.63 6.85 -36.98
N ALA A 83 12.98 6.18 -35.87
CA ALA A 83 12.14 5.13 -35.31
C ALA A 83 12.20 5.09 -33.78
N LEU A 84 11.12 4.59 -33.18
CA LEU A 84 11.14 4.12 -31.80
C LEU A 84 11.42 2.61 -31.81
N TYR A 85 12.44 2.18 -31.11
CA TYR A 85 12.75 0.78 -30.88
C TYR A 85 12.34 0.35 -29.47
N ALA A 86 11.88 -0.89 -29.34
CA ALA A 86 11.68 -1.56 -28.06
C ALA A 86 12.36 -2.92 -28.09
N TYR A 87 13.25 -3.17 -27.14
CA TYR A 87 13.97 -4.43 -27.00
C TYR A 87 13.59 -5.12 -25.70
N ASN A 88 13.53 -6.45 -25.73
CA ASN A 88 13.57 -7.29 -24.53
C ASN A 88 14.42 -8.54 -24.77
N ASP A 89 14.93 -9.13 -23.70
CA ASP A 89 15.83 -10.29 -23.72
C ASP A 89 15.12 -11.66 -23.79
N ALA A 90 13.80 -11.68 -24.00
CA ALA A 90 13.07 -12.90 -24.30
C ALA A 90 12.94 -13.13 -25.82
N VAL A 91 12.76 -14.39 -26.23
CA VAL A 91 12.60 -14.80 -27.64
C VAL A 91 11.16 -15.24 -27.86
N PHE A 92 10.57 -14.84 -29.00
CA PHE A 92 9.22 -15.25 -29.38
C PHE A 92 9.11 -16.76 -29.54
N THR A 93 8.07 -17.32 -28.93
CA THR A 93 7.65 -18.69 -29.18
C THR A 93 6.83 -18.78 -30.48
N VAL A 94 6.57 -20.01 -30.94
CA VAL A 94 5.68 -20.23 -32.10
C VAL A 94 4.27 -19.70 -31.80
N GLU A 95 3.84 -19.80 -30.54
CA GLU A 95 2.58 -19.28 -30.05
C GLU A 95 2.54 -17.75 -30.09
N ASP A 96 3.64 -17.06 -29.74
CA ASP A 96 3.74 -15.60 -29.81
C ASP A 96 3.67 -15.11 -31.26
N TRP A 97 4.37 -15.77 -32.19
CA TRP A 97 4.33 -15.45 -33.62
C TRP A 97 2.93 -15.62 -34.23
N ASN A 98 2.20 -16.66 -33.82
CA ASN A 98 0.81 -16.82 -34.23
C ASN A 98 -0.10 -15.77 -33.57
N GLY A 99 0.14 -15.46 -32.29
CA GLY A 99 -0.67 -14.54 -31.51
C GLY A 99 -0.58 -13.09 -31.96
N ILE A 100 0.62 -12.61 -32.35
CA ILE A 100 0.82 -11.22 -32.77
C ILE A 100 0.13 -10.89 -34.10
N GLN A 101 -0.15 -11.91 -34.93
CA GLN A 101 -0.89 -11.76 -36.18
C GLN A 101 -2.41 -11.67 -35.96
N GLU A 102 -2.91 -12.05 -34.77
CA GLU A 102 -4.33 -12.06 -34.46
C GLU A 102 -4.79 -10.73 -33.84
N ILE A 103 -5.21 -9.80 -34.69
CA ILE A 103 -5.49 -8.39 -34.34
C ILE A 103 -6.65 -8.22 -33.33
N ALA A 104 -7.62 -9.14 -33.32
CA ALA A 104 -8.85 -9.03 -32.53
C ALA A 104 -9.16 -10.24 -31.64
N ARG A 105 -8.47 -11.37 -31.83
CA ARG A 105 -8.65 -12.59 -31.04
C ARG A 105 -7.34 -12.89 -30.34
N SER A 106 -7.23 -12.59 -29.06
CA SER A 106 -6.05 -13.01 -28.32
C SER A 106 -6.20 -14.48 -27.92
N ARG A 107 -5.25 -15.33 -28.34
CA ARG A 107 -5.12 -16.68 -27.78
C ARG A 107 -4.64 -16.67 -26.32
N LYS A 108 -4.02 -15.56 -25.87
CA LYS A 108 -3.68 -15.35 -24.45
C LYS A 108 -4.92 -15.28 -23.57
N ARG A 109 -6.13 -15.04 -24.14
CA ARG A 109 -7.40 -15.00 -23.40
C ARG A 109 -7.61 -16.26 -22.55
N ASP A 110 -7.10 -17.42 -22.96
CA ASP A 110 -7.29 -18.66 -22.22
C ASP A 110 -6.14 -18.98 -21.26
N ASP A 111 -5.04 -18.20 -21.28
CA ASP A 111 -3.89 -18.36 -20.38
C ASP A 111 -3.98 -17.39 -19.18
N PRO A 112 -4.35 -17.88 -17.98
CA PRO A 112 -4.47 -17.07 -16.78
C PRO A 112 -3.14 -16.48 -16.27
N LEU A 113 -1.99 -16.99 -16.75
CA LEU A 113 -0.66 -16.54 -16.33
C LEU A 113 -0.17 -15.30 -17.09
N LYS A 114 -0.83 -14.93 -18.18
CA LYS A 114 -0.43 -13.81 -19.04
C LYS A 114 -1.18 -12.53 -18.65
N VAL A 115 -0.42 -11.47 -18.45
CA VAL A 115 -0.86 -10.10 -18.18
C VAL A 115 -1.55 -9.48 -19.42
N GLY A 116 -1.01 -9.70 -20.63
CA GLY A 116 -1.44 -9.08 -21.88
C GLY A 116 -2.63 -9.74 -22.60
N ARG A 117 -3.77 -9.93 -21.92
CA ARG A 117 -4.80 -10.90 -22.35
C ARG A 117 -5.77 -10.53 -23.46
N PHE A 118 -5.93 -9.24 -23.77
CA PHE A 118 -6.91 -8.84 -24.77
C PHE A 118 -6.32 -8.84 -26.19
N GLY A 119 -5.01 -9.02 -26.35
CA GLY A 119 -4.32 -9.03 -27.66
C GLY A 119 -4.37 -7.69 -28.43
N ILE A 120 -5.21 -6.76 -28.00
CA ILE A 120 -5.38 -5.42 -28.56
C ILE A 120 -4.35 -4.42 -28.06
N GLY A 121 -3.63 -4.75 -26.97
CA GLY A 121 -2.63 -3.86 -26.36
C GLY A 121 -1.49 -3.51 -27.32
N PHE A 122 -0.98 -4.49 -28.06
CA PHE A 122 0.05 -4.26 -29.07
C PHE A 122 -0.42 -3.27 -30.15
N ASN A 123 -1.70 -3.26 -30.51
CA ASN A 123 -2.23 -2.35 -31.53
C ASN A 123 -2.10 -0.86 -31.13
N SER A 124 -1.79 -0.53 -29.87
CA SER A 124 -1.50 0.86 -29.49
C SER A 124 -0.25 1.42 -30.17
N VAL A 125 0.66 0.56 -30.68
CA VAL A 125 1.84 1.02 -31.44
C VAL A 125 1.46 1.72 -32.74
N TYR A 126 0.25 1.49 -33.27
CA TYR A 126 -0.24 2.19 -34.46
C TYR A 126 -0.51 3.68 -34.23
N HIS A 127 -0.46 4.17 -32.98
CA HIS A 127 -0.35 5.62 -32.73
C HIS A 127 0.94 6.20 -33.29
N VAL A 128 2.03 5.46 -33.21
CA VAL A 128 3.40 5.89 -33.56
C VAL A 128 3.73 5.58 -35.02
N THR A 129 3.35 4.39 -35.50
CA THR A 129 3.77 3.86 -36.80
C THR A 129 2.61 3.24 -37.58
N ASP A 130 2.75 3.12 -38.90
CA ASP A 130 1.85 2.33 -39.74
C ASP A 130 2.38 0.91 -40.02
N VAL A 131 3.70 0.71 -39.88
CA VAL A 131 4.40 -0.53 -40.26
C VAL A 131 5.30 -0.98 -39.11
N PRO A 132 4.73 -1.50 -38.00
CA PRO A 132 5.53 -2.06 -36.92
C PRO A 132 6.25 -3.31 -37.42
N SER A 133 7.51 -3.46 -37.05
CA SER A 133 8.30 -4.64 -37.36
C SER A 133 8.88 -5.30 -36.12
N ILE A 134 9.10 -6.60 -36.24
CA ILE A 134 9.51 -7.49 -35.16
C ILE A 134 10.68 -8.34 -35.65
N PHE A 135 11.75 -8.40 -34.89
CA PHE A 135 12.86 -9.32 -35.08
C PHE A 135 13.05 -10.14 -33.81
N SER A 136 12.83 -11.45 -33.89
CA SER A 136 13.03 -12.35 -32.76
C SER A 136 13.46 -13.74 -33.23
N GLY A 137 14.47 -14.31 -32.58
CA GLY A 137 15.02 -15.59 -32.98
C GLY A 137 15.55 -15.54 -34.42
N ASP A 138 15.05 -16.39 -35.29
CA ASP A 138 15.44 -16.47 -36.69
C ASP A 138 14.42 -15.83 -37.65
N GLN A 139 13.49 -15.01 -37.16
CA GLN A 139 12.42 -14.41 -37.97
C GLN A 139 12.36 -12.89 -37.84
N ILE A 140 12.23 -12.21 -38.98
CA ILE A 140 11.89 -10.79 -39.10
C ILE A 140 10.51 -10.69 -39.75
N ALA A 141 9.59 -9.95 -39.15
CA ALA A 141 8.28 -9.71 -39.72
C ALA A 141 7.94 -8.22 -39.72
N MET A 142 7.17 -7.80 -40.72
CA MET A 142 6.61 -6.46 -40.83
C MET A 142 5.10 -6.57 -41.00
N LEU A 143 4.34 -5.79 -40.24
CA LEU A 143 2.88 -5.75 -40.37
C LEU A 143 2.47 -4.56 -41.24
N ASP A 144 1.60 -4.80 -42.21
CA ASP A 144 1.02 -3.78 -43.08
C ASP A 144 -0.51 -3.89 -43.05
N PRO A 145 -1.18 -3.29 -42.06
CA PRO A 145 -2.64 -3.31 -42.01
C PRO A 145 -3.33 -2.59 -43.18
N HIS A 146 -2.60 -1.79 -43.97
CA HIS A 146 -3.12 -1.14 -45.16
C HIS A 146 -3.19 -2.08 -46.38
N GLN A 147 -2.47 -3.20 -46.35
CA GLN A 147 -2.43 -4.20 -47.42
C GLN A 147 -1.99 -3.61 -48.76
N THR A 148 -0.94 -2.80 -48.73
CA THR A 148 -0.40 -2.08 -49.89
C THR A 148 1.06 -2.39 -50.22
N LEU A 149 1.87 -2.78 -49.22
CA LEU A 149 3.32 -2.93 -49.35
C LEU A 149 3.74 -4.31 -49.90
N PHE A 150 3.07 -5.37 -49.45
CA PHE A 150 3.47 -6.76 -49.74
C PHE A 150 2.58 -7.48 -50.76
N GLY A 151 1.48 -6.85 -51.18
CA GLY A 151 0.55 -7.40 -52.16
C GLY A 151 -0.91 -7.17 -51.79
N VAL A 152 -1.80 -7.43 -52.74
CA VAL A 152 -3.25 -7.27 -52.52
C VAL A 152 -3.71 -8.34 -51.52
N HIS A 153 -4.32 -7.89 -50.42
CA HIS A 153 -4.78 -8.72 -49.30
C HIS A 153 -3.69 -9.30 -48.38
N GLU A 154 -2.43 -8.89 -48.56
CA GLU A 154 -1.33 -9.27 -47.65
C GLU A 154 -1.18 -8.22 -46.55
N SER A 155 -1.46 -8.58 -45.30
CA SER A 155 -1.40 -7.65 -44.16
C SER A 155 -0.05 -7.61 -43.44
N GLY A 156 0.99 -8.15 -44.07
CA GLY A 156 2.34 -8.24 -43.54
C GLY A 156 3.18 -9.26 -44.31
N GLN A 157 4.48 -9.30 -43.99
CA GLN A 157 5.44 -10.23 -44.58
C GLN A 157 6.43 -10.68 -43.51
N CYS A 158 6.91 -11.93 -43.62
CA CYS A 158 7.91 -12.51 -42.72
C CYS A 158 9.06 -13.10 -43.54
N TRP A 159 10.27 -12.98 -43.02
CA TRP A 159 11.50 -13.55 -43.56
C TRP A 159 12.21 -14.35 -42.47
N ASN A 160 12.67 -15.53 -42.83
CA ASN A 160 13.50 -16.35 -41.98
C ASN A 160 14.99 -16.14 -42.32
N MET A 161 15.78 -15.81 -41.29
CA MET A 161 17.21 -15.51 -41.40
C MET A 161 18.04 -16.66 -41.97
N LYS A 162 17.53 -17.89 -41.99
CA LYS A 162 18.23 -19.08 -42.52
C LYS A 162 17.80 -19.38 -43.95
N THR A 163 16.49 -19.42 -44.22
CA THR A 163 15.98 -19.81 -45.55
C THR A 163 16.01 -18.66 -46.54
N ASP A 164 15.81 -17.43 -46.08
CA ASP A 164 15.61 -16.26 -46.93
C ASP A 164 16.84 -15.33 -46.92
N ILE A 165 17.98 -15.83 -46.43
CA ILE A 165 19.23 -15.06 -46.27
C ILE A 165 19.69 -14.38 -47.56
N LYS A 166 19.44 -15.01 -48.72
CA LYS A 166 19.80 -14.45 -50.02
C LYS A 166 19.00 -13.16 -50.29
N GLU A 167 17.69 -13.21 -50.08
CA GLU A 167 16.82 -12.05 -50.25
C GLU A 167 17.14 -10.98 -49.20
N ILE A 168 17.38 -11.37 -47.95
CA ILE A 168 17.80 -10.45 -46.88
C ILE A 168 19.11 -9.73 -47.24
N THR A 169 20.04 -10.42 -47.90
CA THR A 169 21.32 -9.83 -48.33
C THR A 169 21.14 -8.92 -49.55
N GLU A 170 20.25 -9.27 -50.48
CA GLU A 170 19.94 -8.45 -51.66
C GLU A 170 19.19 -7.17 -51.28
N LEU A 171 18.35 -7.23 -50.24
CA LEU A 171 17.60 -6.10 -49.68
C LEU A 171 18.37 -5.44 -48.53
N SER A 172 19.65 -5.10 -48.75
CA SER A 172 20.55 -4.66 -47.68
C SER A 172 20.05 -3.44 -46.90
N ASP A 173 19.48 -2.45 -47.58
CA ASP A 173 18.92 -1.25 -46.95
C ASP A 173 17.64 -1.57 -46.17
N GLN A 174 16.84 -2.53 -46.64
CA GLN A 174 15.61 -2.95 -45.97
C GLN A 174 15.89 -3.50 -44.56
N PHE A 175 17.01 -4.21 -44.40
CA PHE A 175 17.36 -4.92 -43.18
C PHE A 175 18.48 -4.26 -42.37
N ALA A 176 19.25 -3.31 -42.91
CA ALA A 176 20.20 -2.48 -42.17
C ALA A 176 19.66 -1.93 -40.82
N PRO A 177 18.39 -1.45 -40.75
CA PRO A 177 17.66 -1.17 -39.51
C PRO A 177 17.80 -2.12 -38.32
N TYR A 178 17.96 -3.42 -38.55
CA TYR A 178 17.90 -4.43 -37.48
C TYR A 178 19.29 -4.79 -36.94
N PHE A 179 20.34 -4.20 -37.49
CA PHE A 179 21.74 -4.49 -37.15
C PHE A 179 22.43 -3.27 -36.53
N GLY A 180 23.40 -3.48 -35.64
CA GLY A 180 24.13 -2.38 -34.99
C GLY A 180 23.36 -1.65 -33.89
N ILE A 181 22.25 -2.22 -33.41
CA ILE A 181 21.43 -1.69 -32.30
C ILE A 181 21.46 -2.67 -31.12
N PHE A 182 21.55 -2.16 -29.89
CA PHE A 182 21.55 -2.94 -28.63
C PHE A 182 22.52 -4.13 -28.56
N GLY A 183 23.67 -4.03 -29.23
CA GLY A 183 24.67 -5.10 -29.25
C GLY A 183 24.33 -6.26 -30.20
N ILE A 184 23.36 -6.07 -31.11
CA ILE A 184 23.18 -6.91 -32.30
C ILE A 184 24.40 -6.70 -33.20
N LEU A 185 25.41 -7.51 -32.95
CA LEU A 185 26.63 -7.55 -33.76
C LEU A 185 26.32 -8.25 -35.09
N GLU A 186 27.10 -7.95 -36.12
CA GLU A 186 27.10 -8.69 -37.40
C GLU A 186 27.29 -10.21 -37.21
N LYS A 187 27.82 -10.66 -36.05
CA LYS A 187 27.92 -12.08 -35.69
C LYS A 187 26.54 -12.77 -35.66
N ASN A 188 25.48 -12.07 -35.28
CA ASN A 188 24.12 -12.63 -35.19
C ASN A 188 23.55 -12.93 -36.58
N ILE A 189 24.00 -12.19 -37.60
CA ILE A 189 23.71 -12.48 -39.02
C ILE A 189 24.39 -13.79 -39.42
N LYS A 190 25.64 -14.01 -38.99
CA LYS A 190 26.37 -15.26 -39.25
C LYS A 190 25.76 -16.48 -38.55
N GLU A 191 25.19 -16.27 -37.37
CA GLU A 191 24.51 -17.31 -36.58
C GLU A 191 23.03 -17.48 -36.97
N ALA A 192 22.50 -16.60 -37.83
CA ALA A 192 21.12 -16.57 -38.30
C ALA A 192 20.08 -16.69 -37.15
N ASN A 193 20.40 -16.12 -35.99
CA ASN A 193 19.56 -16.18 -34.80
C ASN A 193 19.85 -15.00 -33.86
N PHE A 194 18.79 -14.30 -33.44
CA PHE A 194 18.84 -13.21 -32.48
C PHE A 194 18.28 -13.66 -31.12
N PRO A 195 19.10 -13.71 -30.06
CA PRO A 195 18.69 -14.16 -28.73
C PRO A 195 17.98 -13.05 -27.95
N GLY A 196 16.88 -12.54 -28.51
CA GLY A 196 16.03 -11.52 -27.92
C GLY A 196 14.88 -11.17 -28.85
N THR A 197 14.17 -10.09 -28.53
CA THR A 197 13.11 -9.54 -29.35
C THR A 197 13.32 -8.04 -29.51
N LEU A 198 13.33 -7.59 -30.76
CA LEU A 198 13.45 -6.20 -31.14
C LEU A 198 12.22 -5.80 -31.93
N PHE A 199 11.54 -4.77 -31.47
CA PHE A 199 10.52 -4.08 -32.23
C PHE A 199 11.11 -2.79 -32.80
N ARG A 200 10.80 -2.49 -34.07
CA ARG A 200 11.07 -1.20 -34.69
C ARG A 200 9.75 -0.58 -35.13
N PHE A 201 9.56 0.68 -34.74
CA PHE A 201 8.38 1.47 -35.08
C PHE A 201 8.83 2.72 -35.83
N PRO A 202 8.94 2.66 -37.18
CA PRO A 202 9.25 3.84 -37.99
C PRO A 202 8.23 4.94 -37.73
N LEU A 203 8.67 6.16 -37.40
CA LEU A 203 7.76 7.23 -37.04
C LEU A 203 6.92 7.66 -38.24
N ARG A 204 5.62 7.85 -38.02
CA ARG A 204 4.72 8.34 -39.07
C ARG A 204 5.08 9.76 -39.49
N LEU A 205 5.52 9.92 -40.74
CA LEU A 205 5.89 11.22 -41.33
C LEU A 205 4.72 11.95 -42.00
N LYS A 206 3.71 11.21 -42.48
CA LYS A 206 2.53 11.75 -43.18
C LYS A 206 1.26 11.07 -42.65
N PRO A 207 0.10 11.76 -42.62
CA PRO A 207 -1.16 11.16 -42.19
C PRO A 207 -1.50 9.91 -43.01
N SER A 208 -1.98 8.88 -42.32
CA SER A 208 -2.44 7.62 -42.92
C SER A 208 -3.94 7.42 -42.66
N GLN A 209 -4.53 6.38 -43.26
CA GLN A 209 -5.94 6.03 -42.98
C GLN A 209 -6.16 5.58 -41.53
N LEU A 210 -5.14 4.95 -40.91
CA LEU A 210 -5.14 4.53 -39.51
C LEU A 210 -5.13 5.74 -38.56
N SER A 211 -4.21 6.68 -38.78
CA SER A 211 -4.03 7.83 -37.89
C SER A 211 -3.48 9.04 -38.61
N SER A 212 -4.00 10.21 -38.24
CA SER A 212 -3.46 11.51 -38.65
C SER A 212 -2.33 12.00 -37.74
N ASN A 213 -1.96 11.22 -36.72
CA ASN A 213 -0.95 11.62 -35.75
C ASN A 213 0.47 11.43 -36.29
N ILE A 214 1.17 12.54 -36.52
CA ILE A 214 2.58 12.58 -36.92
C ILE A 214 3.43 12.58 -35.65
N TYR A 215 4.42 11.70 -35.58
CA TYR A 215 5.37 11.60 -34.47
C TYR A 215 6.71 12.23 -34.85
N ASN A 216 7.30 12.96 -33.90
CA ASN A 216 8.63 13.57 -34.01
C ASN A 216 9.43 13.30 -32.72
N LYS A 217 10.68 13.78 -32.70
CA LYS A 217 11.57 13.67 -31.53
C LYS A 217 10.88 14.14 -30.25
N GLU A 218 10.24 15.32 -30.29
CA GLU A 218 9.63 15.94 -29.12
C GLU A 218 8.53 15.05 -28.52
N LYS A 219 7.63 14.50 -29.35
CA LYS A 219 6.58 13.59 -28.90
C LYS A 219 7.11 12.28 -28.31
N VAL A 220 8.20 11.73 -28.86
CA VAL A 220 8.83 10.53 -28.29
C VAL A 220 9.47 10.84 -26.94
N LEU A 221 10.11 12.01 -26.81
CA LEU A 221 10.65 12.45 -25.52
C LEU A 221 9.54 12.75 -24.50
N GLU A 222 8.41 13.33 -24.91
CA GLU A 222 7.22 13.47 -24.04
C GLU A 222 6.68 12.12 -23.58
N LEU A 223 6.68 11.11 -24.45
CA LEU A 223 6.31 9.74 -24.09
C LEU A 223 7.27 9.16 -23.02
N PHE A 224 8.57 9.41 -23.15
CA PHE A 224 9.58 9.03 -22.16
C PHE A 224 9.38 9.75 -20.82
N GLU A 225 9.15 11.06 -20.83
CA GLU A 225 8.86 11.83 -19.62
C GLU A 225 7.57 11.33 -18.93
N SER A 226 6.52 11.05 -19.70
CA SER A 226 5.28 10.45 -19.17
C SER A 226 5.50 9.07 -18.56
N PHE A 227 6.52 8.31 -18.98
CA PHE A 227 6.86 7.05 -18.33
C PHE A 227 7.64 7.29 -17.03
N LYS A 228 8.56 8.25 -17.01
CA LYS A 228 9.37 8.59 -15.83
C LYS A 228 8.51 8.96 -14.62
N THR A 229 7.34 9.56 -14.81
CA THR A 229 6.42 9.93 -13.71
C THR A 229 5.93 8.74 -12.87
N ASP A 230 5.92 7.52 -13.43
CA ASP A 230 5.51 6.28 -12.75
C ASP A 230 6.69 5.33 -12.50
N ALA A 231 7.92 5.74 -12.84
CA ALA A 231 9.05 4.80 -12.89
C ALA A 231 9.41 4.23 -11.52
N ASP A 232 9.24 4.99 -10.45
CA ASP A 232 9.47 4.56 -9.07
C ASP A 232 8.55 3.41 -8.61
N THR A 233 7.48 3.13 -9.34
CA THR A 233 6.48 2.10 -9.01
C THR A 233 6.22 1.10 -10.14
N VAL A 234 6.73 1.33 -11.36
CA VAL A 234 6.43 0.50 -12.53
C VAL A 234 6.89 -0.95 -12.39
N LEU A 235 8.01 -1.20 -11.71
CA LEU A 235 8.57 -2.54 -11.50
C LEU A 235 8.03 -3.24 -10.23
N LEU A 236 7.17 -2.57 -9.46
CA LEU A 236 6.81 -2.99 -8.10
C LEU A 236 6.12 -4.36 -8.05
N PHE A 237 5.22 -4.61 -9.00
CA PHE A 237 4.43 -5.84 -9.06
C PHE A 237 4.84 -6.78 -10.20
N LEU A 238 5.79 -6.39 -11.05
CA LEU A 238 6.38 -7.26 -12.07
C LEU A 238 7.21 -8.37 -11.40
N LYS A 239 7.17 -9.56 -11.99
CA LYS A 239 7.77 -10.79 -11.45
C LYS A 239 9.05 -11.15 -12.17
N SER A 240 9.11 -10.89 -13.48
CA SER A 240 10.25 -11.21 -14.34
C SER A 240 11.09 -9.98 -14.65
N VAL A 241 10.48 -8.96 -15.26
CA VAL A 241 11.18 -7.73 -15.68
C VAL A 241 11.65 -6.99 -14.44
N ASN A 242 12.96 -6.78 -14.37
CA ASN A 242 13.62 -6.12 -13.24
C ASN A 242 14.47 -4.91 -13.66
N LYS A 243 14.57 -4.62 -14.96
CA LYS A 243 15.30 -3.48 -15.48
C LYS A 243 14.61 -2.89 -16.71
N ILE A 244 14.39 -1.57 -16.69
CA ILE A 244 13.90 -0.81 -17.84
C ILE A 244 14.84 0.37 -18.07
N SER A 245 15.19 0.65 -19.33
CA SER A 245 16.03 1.81 -19.67
C SER A 245 15.57 2.52 -20.93
N LEU A 246 15.74 3.84 -20.95
CA LEU A 246 15.38 4.74 -22.05
C LEU A 246 16.65 5.35 -22.65
N HIS A 247 16.76 5.33 -23.96
CA HIS A 247 17.94 5.73 -24.72
C HIS A 247 17.57 6.63 -25.90
N VAL A 248 18.55 7.39 -26.37
CA VAL A 248 18.49 8.14 -27.63
C VAL A 248 19.75 7.83 -28.43
N ARG A 249 19.60 7.64 -29.73
CA ARG A 249 20.68 7.62 -30.71
C ARG A 249 20.51 8.79 -31.65
N GLU A 250 21.50 9.66 -31.68
CA GLU A 250 21.51 10.85 -32.54
C GLU A 250 21.97 10.47 -33.95
N SER A 251 21.72 11.33 -34.94
CA SER A 251 22.02 11.02 -36.35
C SER A 251 23.51 10.80 -36.65
N ASP A 252 24.41 11.18 -35.73
CA ASP A 252 25.85 10.90 -35.82
C ASP A 252 26.24 9.50 -35.32
N GLY A 253 25.26 8.72 -34.85
CA GLY A 253 25.45 7.39 -34.26
C GLY A 253 25.75 7.40 -32.76
N THR A 254 25.81 8.56 -32.11
CA THR A 254 26.05 8.68 -30.67
C THR A 254 24.84 8.18 -29.89
N GLU A 255 25.03 7.10 -29.12
CA GLU A 255 24.00 6.54 -28.24
C GLU A 255 24.17 7.01 -26.79
N ARG A 256 23.08 7.50 -26.19
CA ARG A 256 23.04 7.97 -24.80
C ARG A 256 21.86 7.39 -24.03
N MET A 257 22.14 6.87 -22.83
CA MET A 257 21.11 6.51 -21.87
C MET A 257 20.56 7.78 -21.20
N LEU A 258 19.25 7.96 -21.25
CA LEU A 258 18.54 9.06 -20.58
C LEU A 258 18.12 8.67 -19.16
N PHE A 259 17.59 7.46 -19.01
CA PHE A 259 16.95 7.02 -17.78
C PHE A 259 17.08 5.51 -17.61
N GLN A 260 17.19 5.08 -16.36
CA GLN A 260 17.13 3.68 -15.99
C GLN A 260 16.34 3.51 -14.69
N VAL A 261 15.52 2.46 -14.64
CA VAL A 261 14.93 1.96 -13.41
C VAL A 261 15.25 0.48 -13.24
N THR A 262 15.61 0.09 -12.03
CA THR A 262 15.91 -1.29 -11.65
C THR A 262 15.19 -1.68 -10.37
N SER A 263 14.69 -2.91 -10.31
CA SER A 263 14.19 -3.50 -9.08
C SER A 263 15.18 -4.53 -8.57
N ALA A 264 15.60 -4.39 -7.31
CA ALA A 264 16.45 -5.34 -6.63
C ALA A 264 15.73 -5.90 -5.38
N GLY A 265 16.05 -7.13 -5.01
CA GLY A 265 15.72 -7.64 -3.67
C GLY A 265 16.63 -7.02 -2.60
N ASN A 266 16.45 -7.45 -1.35
CA ASN A 266 17.40 -7.15 -0.28
C ASN A 266 18.79 -7.71 -0.65
N ALA A 267 19.86 -6.91 -0.45
CA ALA A 267 21.22 -7.30 -0.77
C ALA A 267 21.74 -8.47 0.09
N GLU A 268 21.23 -8.58 1.31
CA GLU A 268 21.61 -9.58 2.32
C GLU A 268 20.81 -10.89 2.17
N ASP A 269 19.55 -10.82 1.72
CA ASP A 269 18.69 -11.98 1.49
C ASP A 269 18.26 -12.10 0.02
N LYS A 270 19.26 -12.39 -0.84
CA LYS A 270 19.06 -12.57 -2.29
C LYS A 270 18.07 -13.67 -2.65
N LEU A 271 17.75 -14.58 -1.72
CA LEU A 271 16.88 -15.73 -1.96
C LEU A 271 15.44 -15.50 -1.49
N GLU A 272 15.17 -14.53 -0.63
CA GLU A 272 13.81 -14.19 -0.15
C GLU A 272 12.83 -14.01 -1.32
N ARG A 273 13.14 -13.09 -2.24
CA ARG A 273 12.28 -12.80 -3.39
C ARG A 273 12.16 -13.99 -4.36
N PRO A 274 13.25 -14.63 -4.84
CA PRO A 274 13.13 -15.81 -5.70
C PRO A 274 12.31 -16.96 -5.09
N ASN A 275 12.50 -17.26 -3.80
CA ASN A 275 11.74 -18.31 -3.11
C ASN A 275 10.26 -17.94 -2.99
N ALA A 276 9.97 -16.69 -2.65
CA ALA A 276 8.62 -16.15 -2.62
C ALA A 276 7.91 -16.26 -3.98
N LEU A 277 8.60 -15.87 -5.07
CA LEU A 277 8.06 -15.98 -6.42
C LEU A 277 7.80 -17.43 -6.84
N LYS A 278 8.68 -18.36 -6.45
CA LYS A 278 8.47 -19.79 -6.68
C LYS A 278 7.23 -20.32 -5.96
N MET A 279 7.02 -19.94 -4.70
CA MET A 279 5.83 -20.32 -3.94
C MET A 279 4.55 -19.75 -4.55
N LEU A 280 4.58 -18.50 -5.04
CA LEU A 280 3.46 -17.93 -5.79
C LEU A 280 3.17 -18.72 -7.06
N GLY A 281 4.18 -19.04 -7.85
CA GLY A 281 4.02 -19.84 -9.08
C GLY A 281 3.30 -21.16 -8.80
N GLN A 282 3.73 -21.87 -7.75
CA GLN A 282 3.08 -23.11 -7.30
C GLN A 282 1.62 -22.91 -6.87
N ALA A 283 1.31 -21.80 -6.21
CA ALA A 283 -0.05 -21.48 -5.81
C ALA A 283 -0.95 -21.19 -7.03
N VAL A 284 -0.43 -20.46 -8.03
CA VAL A 284 -1.15 -20.20 -9.28
C VAL A 284 -1.36 -21.49 -10.07
N ASP A 285 -0.33 -22.34 -10.18
CA ASP A 285 -0.45 -23.66 -10.83
C ASP A 285 -1.49 -24.53 -10.13
N SER A 286 -1.50 -24.53 -8.80
CA SER A 286 -2.48 -25.29 -8.00
C SER A 286 -3.90 -24.79 -8.26
N TYR A 287 -4.09 -23.47 -8.29
CA TYR A 287 -5.39 -22.86 -8.58
C TYR A 287 -5.89 -23.23 -9.99
N ASN A 288 -5.02 -23.09 -11.01
CA ASN A 288 -5.32 -23.44 -12.40
C ASN A 288 -5.69 -24.92 -12.58
N ASN A 289 -5.00 -25.81 -11.86
CA ASN A 289 -5.28 -27.24 -11.88
C ASN A 289 -6.50 -27.63 -11.04
N GLY A 290 -7.23 -26.67 -10.48
CA GLY A 290 -8.45 -26.91 -9.74
C GLY A 290 -8.23 -27.49 -8.34
N VAL A 291 -7.02 -27.39 -7.79
CA VAL A 291 -6.67 -27.95 -6.48
C VAL A 291 -7.39 -27.16 -5.38
N PRO A 292 -8.24 -27.80 -4.55
CA PRO A 292 -8.95 -27.09 -3.48
C PRO A 292 -8.00 -26.53 -2.42
N SER A 293 -8.19 -25.27 -2.06
CA SER A 293 -7.55 -24.58 -0.95
C SER A 293 -8.53 -23.56 -0.37
N SER A 294 -8.88 -23.70 0.91
CA SER A 294 -9.76 -22.76 1.61
C SER A 294 -9.03 -21.52 2.14
N THR A 295 -7.75 -21.37 1.83
CA THR A 295 -6.91 -20.28 2.32
C THR A 295 -6.19 -19.55 1.18
N ILE A 296 -5.85 -18.30 1.43
CA ILE A 296 -4.96 -17.53 0.54
C ILE A 296 -3.52 -17.99 0.74
N THR A 297 -2.76 -18.10 -0.35
CA THR A 297 -1.30 -18.25 -0.27
C THR A 297 -0.68 -16.88 -0.46
N CYS A 298 -0.02 -16.36 0.57
CA CYS A 298 0.68 -15.08 0.54
C CYS A 298 2.18 -15.27 0.69
N VAL A 299 2.95 -14.39 0.04
CA VAL A 299 4.38 -14.25 0.27
C VAL A 299 4.71 -12.78 0.40
N THR A 300 5.67 -12.47 1.27
CA THR A 300 6.08 -11.09 1.53
C THR A 300 7.59 -10.99 1.43
N TYR A 301 8.05 -9.96 0.73
CA TYR A 301 9.48 -9.71 0.51
C TYR A 301 9.74 -8.22 0.32
N GLN A 302 10.99 -7.83 0.54
CA GLN A 302 11.43 -6.45 0.30
C GLN A 302 11.75 -6.23 -1.18
N VAL A 303 11.42 -5.04 -1.67
CA VAL A 303 11.78 -4.57 -3.01
C VAL A 303 12.39 -3.17 -2.92
N ASN A 304 13.58 -3.02 -3.49
CA ASN A 304 14.21 -1.72 -3.70
C ASN A 304 14.04 -1.33 -5.17
N ILE A 305 13.46 -0.14 -5.41
CA ILE A 305 13.39 0.45 -6.75
C ILE A 305 14.41 1.57 -6.82
N ASP A 306 15.38 1.41 -7.71
CA ASP A 306 16.43 2.36 -7.98
C ASP A 306 16.15 3.06 -9.31
N THR A 307 15.99 4.38 -9.29
CA THR A 307 15.86 5.21 -10.49
C THR A 307 17.13 6.02 -10.69
N GLN A 308 17.57 6.13 -11.93
CA GLN A 308 18.70 6.95 -12.35
C GLN A 308 18.29 7.79 -13.56
N ASP A 309 18.14 9.09 -13.35
CA ASP A 309 17.92 10.06 -14.41
C ASP A 309 19.25 10.75 -14.76
N LYS A 310 19.81 10.43 -15.94
CA LYS A 310 21.06 11.01 -16.42
C LYS A 310 20.88 12.46 -16.88
N THR A 311 19.69 12.83 -17.32
CA THR A 311 19.35 14.19 -17.75
C THR A 311 19.27 15.16 -16.58
N ALA A 312 18.63 14.76 -15.48
CA ALA A 312 18.54 15.53 -14.24
C ALA A 312 19.76 15.33 -13.31
N LYS A 313 20.59 14.30 -13.55
CA LYS A 313 21.66 13.84 -12.65
C LYS A 313 21.14 13.44 -11.27
N GLU A 314 19.95 12.87 -11.24
CA GLU A 314 19.28 12.43 -10.03
C GLU A 314 19.31 10.91 -9.92
N THR A 315 19.55 10.42 -8.71
CA THR A 315 19.40 9.02 -8.36
C THR A 315 18.53 8.92 -7.13
N GLN A 316 17.48 8.10 -7.18
CA GLN A 316 16.58 7.90 -6.06
C GLN A 316 16.41 6.41 -5.80
N ARG A 317 16.29 6.06 -4.52
CA ARG A 317 15.98 4.71 -4.07
C ARG A 317 14.70 4.76 -3.25
N THR A 318 13.73 3.93 -3.60
CA THR A 318 12.54 3.68 -2.78
C THR A 318 12.51 2.23 -2.32
N THR A 319 12.15 2.02 -1.06
CA THR A 319 12.09 0.68 -0.44
C THR A 319 10.64 0.37 -0.12
N TRP A 320 10.22 -0.84 -0.48
CA TRP A 320 8.85 -1.32 -0.35
C TRP A 320 8.83 -2.68 0.33
N LEU A 321 7.84 -2.87 1.21
CA LEU A 321 7.45 -4.20 1.67
C LEU A 321 6.28 -4.66 0.80
N VAL A 322 6.49 -5.71 0.01
CA VAL A 322 5.52 -6.17 -0.98
C VAL A 322 4.99 -7.54 -0.57
N THR A 323 3.68 -7.61 -0.34
CA THR A 323 2.95 -8.87 -0.16
C THR A 323 2.22 -9.20 -1.44
N ASN A 324 2.46 -10.38 -2.02
CA ASN A 324 1.65 -10.90 -3.12
C ASN A 324 0.86 -12.09 -2.64
N GLY A 325 -0.32 -12.29 -3.18
CA GLY A 325 -1.20 -13.38 -2.78
C GLY A 325 -1.98 -13.97 -3.94
N VAL A 326 -2.34 -15.24 -3.79
CA VAL A 326 -3.24 -15.97 -4.69
C VAL A 326 -4.37 -16.54 -3.84
N GLY A 327 -5.61 -16.15 -4.13
CA GLY A 327 -6.78 -16.74 -3.51
C GLY A 327 -6.83 -18.25 -3.79
N GLY A 328 -7.08 -19.06 -2.75
CA GLY A 328 -7.28 -20.49 -2.88
C GLY A 328 -8.65 -20.84 -3.49
N ARG A 329 -8.68 -21.93 -4.26
CA ARG A 329 -9.91 -22.43 -4.89
C ARG A 329 -10.80 -23.12 -3.86
N GLY A 330 -11.98 -22.59 -3.60
CA GLY A 330 -12.86 -22.99 -2.50
C GLY A 330 -12.99 -21.95 -1.40
N MET A 331 -12.27 -20.83 -1.47
CA MET A 331 -12.49 -19.68 -0.59
C MET A 331 -13.83 -18.99 -0.85
N CYS A 332 -14.24 -18.90 -2.12
CA CYS A 332 -15.50 -18.31 -2.55
C CYS A 332 -15.95 -18.99 -3.86
N ALA A 333 -17.04 -19.75 -3.81
CA ALA A 333 -17.53 -20.50 -4.96
C ALA A 333 -17.90 -19.59 -6.16
N GLU A 334 -18.43 -18.39 -5.88
CA GLU A 334 -18.74 -17.40 -6.91
C GLU A 334 -17.48 -16.85 -7.57
N LEU A 335 -16.41 -16.62 -6.78
CA LEU A 335 -15.12 -16.19 -7.31
C LEU A 335 -14.52 -17.28 -8.21
N ASP A 336 -14.60 -18.55 -7.81
CA ASP A 336 -14.10 -19.67 -8.61
C ASP A 336 -14.90 -19.86 -9.92
N SER A 337 -16.22 -19.68 -9.88
CA SER A 337 -17.05 -19.72 -11.10
C SER A 337 -16.66 -18.58 -12.05
N LEU A 338 -16.48 -17.37 -11.54
CA LEU A 338 -16.06 -16.22 -12.34
C LEU A 338 -14.63 -16.38 -12.87
N ALA A 339 -13.73 -16.97 -12.08
CA ALA A 339 -12.39 -17.31 -12.52
C ALA A 339 -12.45 -18.23 -13.74
N ASP A 340 -13.32 -19.24 -13.74
CA ASP A 340 -13.48 -20.15 -14.89
C ASP A 340 -14.12 -19.48 -16.11
N ASP A 341 -15.15 -18.66 -15.91
CA ASP A 341 -15.93 -18.00 -16.98
C ASP A 341 -15.14 -16.87 -17.65
N LEU A 342 -14.50 -16.03 -16.83
CA LEU A 342 -13.67 -14.92 -17.29
C LEU A 342 -12.23 -15.34 -17.55
N LYS A 343 -11.86 -16.58 -17.18
CA LYS A 343 -10.49 -17.10 -17.18
C LYS A 343 -9.55 -16.24 -16.29
N PHE A 344 -10.07 -15.55 -15.29
CA PHE A 344 -9.33 -14.66 -14.38
C PHE A 344 -8.65 -15.44 -13.25
N MET A 345 -7.64 -14.84 -12.61
CA MET A 345 -6.95 -15.40 -11.46
C MET A 345 -7.07 -14.51 -10.24
N PRO A 346 -7.34 -15.04 -9.04
CA PRO A 346 -7.48 -14.24 -7.82
C PRO A 346 -6.11 -13.82 -7.26
N THR A 347 -5.27 -13.24 -8.10
CA THR A 347 -3.95 -12.73 -7.77
C THR A 347 -4.05 -11.28 -7.32
N ILE A 348 -3.35 -10.96 -6.25
CA ILE A 348 -3.24 -9.61 -5.70
C ILE A 348 -1.78 -9.30 -5.38
N GLY A 349 -1.50 -8.01 -5.23
CA GLY A 349 -0.26 -7.49 -4.66
C GLY A 349 -0.58 -6.27 -3.80
N ILE A 350 0.09 -6.12 -2.66
CA ILE A 350 -0.01 -4.95 -1.80
C ILE A 350 1.41 -4.51 -1.47
N ALA A 351 1.69 -3.22 -1.66
CA ALA A 351 3.01 -2.67 -1.43
C ALA A 351 2.95 -1.47 -0.48
N LEU A 352 3.64 -1.60 0.65
CA LEU A 352 3.80 -0.55 1.65
C LEU A 352 5.13 0.18 1.42
N PRO A 353 5.12 1.51 1.24
CA PRO A 353 6.35 2.28 1.18
C PRO A 353 7.02 2.33 2.55
N LEU A 354 8.31 2.03 2.61
CA LEU A 354 9.10 2.04 3.85
C LEU A 354 9.94 3.33 3.98
N THR A 355 10.34 3.94 2.86
CA THR A 355 11.15 5.17 2.84
C THR A 355 10.38 6.43 3.23
N VAL A 356 9.05 6.44 3.11
CA VAL A 356 8.19 7.60 3.45
C VAL A 356 7.95 7.71 4.95
N ILE A 357 8.11 6.62 5.71
CA ILE A 357 7.81 6.55 7.15
C ILE A 357 8.85 7.28 8.01
N ASN A 358 10.03 7.62 7.45
CA ASN A 358 11.18 8.19 8.17
C ASN A 358 11.29 9.73 8.11
N LYS A 359 10.27 10.46 7.64
CA LYS A 359 10.23 11.93 7.80
C LYS A 359 9.38 12.24 9.04
N ASP A 360 10.04 12.76 10.06
CA ASP A 360 9.52 12.99 11.40
C ASP A 360 8.16 13.74 11.43
N ASP A 361 7.28 13.26 12.31
CA ASP A 361 6.22 14.00 13.03
C ASP A 361 4.87 14.40 12.38
N GLU A 362 4.28 13.62 11.46
CA GLU A 362 2.80 13.56 11.35
C GLU A 362 2.34 12.13 10.98
N GLY A 363 1.36 11.59 11.73
CA GLY A 363 0.88 10.20 11.57
C GLY A 363 0.40 9.83 10.15
N ALA A 364 0.26 8.51 9.90
CA ALA A 364 -0.19 7.90 8.64
C ALA A 364 0.25 8.66 7.37
N THR A 365 1.56 8.66 7.11
CA THR A 365 2.19 9.08 5.85
C THR A 365 1.64 10.40 5.30
N SER A 366 1.97 11.53 5.92
CA SER A 366 1.57 12.85 5.42
C SER A 366 2.02 13.04 3.96
N GLY A 367 1.07 12.89 3.03
CA GLY A 367 1.26 13.05 1.58
C GLY A 367 1.26 11.77 0.72
N PHE A 368 1.31 10.56 1.29
CA PHE A 368 1.19 9.33 0.49
C PHE A 368 -0.27 8.87 0.38
N SER A 369 -0.74 8.69 -0.85
CA SER A 369 -2.03 8.09 -1.16
C SER A 369 -1.82 6.89 -2.08
N GLY A 370 -2.33 5.74 -1.65
CA GLY A 370 -2.29 4.50 -2.39
C GLY A 370 -2.94 4.63 -3.77
N ARG A 371 -2.46 3.80 -4.70
CA ARG A 371 -2.94 3.74 -6.07
C ARG A 371 -3.25 2.30 -6.44
N ALA A 372 -4.17 2.16 -7.38
CA ALA A 372 -4.57 0.89 -7.95
C ALA A 372 -3.69 0.53 -9.15
N PHE A 373 -3.31 -0.74 -9.21
CA PHE A 373 -2.47 -1.32 -10.25
C PHE A 373 -3.22 -2.50 -10.86
N CYS A 374 -3.03 -2.71 -12.15
CA CYS A 374 -3.31 -3.99 -12.80
C CYS A 374 -1.98 -4.43 -13.39
N PHE A 375 -1.13 -5.02 -12.52
CA PHE A 375 0.30 -5.31 -12.74
C PHE A 375 1.18 -4.06 -12.89
N LEU A 376 0.79 -3.14 -13.76
CA LEU A 376 1.37 -1.80 -13.92
C LEU A 376 0.44 -0.74 -13.31
N PRO A 377 0.97 0.46 -12.98
CA PRO A 377 0.14 1.53 -12.43
C PRO A 377 -0.92 1.96 -13.43
N LEU A 378 -2.17 2.03 -12.99
CA LEU A 378 -3.23 2.68 -13.76
C LEU A 378 -2.90 4.17 -13.96
N PRO A 379 -3.42 4.82 -15.01
CA PRO A 379 -3.14 6.23 -15.27
C PRO A 379 -3.42 7.11 -14.05
N PRO A 380 -2.56 8.11 -13.76
CA PRO A 380 -2.75 8.98 -12.61
C PRO A 380 -4.06 9.76 -12.73
N GLY A 381 -4.80 9.83 -11.64
CA GLY A 381 -6.09 10.51 -11.53
C GLY A 381 -6.94 9.94 -10.39
N GLU A 382 -8.06 10.60 -10.08
CA GLU A 382 -8.93 10.22 -8.96
C GLU A 382 -9.42 8.77 -9.02
N GLU A 383 -9.63 8.22 -10.22
CA GLU A 383 -10.09 6.83 -10.42
C GLU A 383 -9.04 5.79 -10.01
N SER A 384 -7.76 6.16 -10.01
CA SER A 384 -6.65 5.29 -9.61
C SER A 384 -6.33 5.38 -8.12
N GLU A 385 -6.74 6.46 -7.44
CA GLU A 385 -6.46 6.66 -6.02
C GLU A 385 -7.32 5.75 -5.15
N THR A 386 -6.69 5.08 -4.19
CA THR A 386 -7.39 4.20 -3.24
C THR A 386 -7.62 4.90 -1.90
N GLY A 387 -6.76 5.86 -1.54
CA GLY A 387 -6.72 6.46 -0.21
C GLY A 387 -6.20 5.51 0.87
N LEU A 388 -5.69 4.33 0.50
CA LEU A 388 -5.02 3.40 1.40
C LEU A 388 -3.55 3.84 1.59
N PRO A 389 -2.89 3.51 2.70
CA PRO A 389 -1.45 3.78 2.88
C PRO A 389 -0.56 2.78 2.14
N VAL A 390 -1.10 2.10 1.12
CA VAL A 390 -0.41 1.09 0.31
C VAL A 390 -0.85 1.18 -1.16
N HIS A 391 0.02 0.78 -2.07
CA HIS A 391 -0.39 0.46 -3.44
C HIS A 391 -1.05 -0.92 -3.49
N VAL A 392 -2.10 -1.07 -4.29
CA VAL A 392 -2.83 -2.32 -4.44
C VAL A 392 -2.88 -2.72 -5.91
N SER A 393 -2.29 -3.87 -6.21
CA SER A 393 -2.38 -4.55 -7.50
C SER A 393 -3.35 -5.72 -7.41
N GLY A 394 -4.05 -5.99 -8.50
CA GLY A 394 -4.89 -7.16 -8.63
C GLY A 394 -5.16 -7.49 -10.08
N PHE A 395 -5.59 -8.72 -10.33
CA PHE A 395 -6.18 -9.10 -11.61
C PHE A 395 -7.55 -8.44 -11.77
N PHE A 396 -7.59 -7.11 -11.92
CA PHE A 396 -8.84 -6.36 -11.98
C PHE A 396 -9.43 -6.40 -13.39
N GLY A 397 -10.75 -6.56 -13.46
CA GLY A 397 -11.51 -6.23 -14.65
C GLY A 397 -11.48 -4.73 -14.91
N LEU A 398 -10.92 -4.31 -16.05
CA LEU A 398 -10.80 -2.90 -16.41
C LEU A 398 -11.89 -2.46 -17.40
N THR A 399 -12.10 -1.15 -17.49
CA THR A 399 -12.92 -0.51 -18.52
C THR A 399 -12.29 -0.71 -19.90
N ASP A 400 -13.06 -0.51 -20.98
CA ASP A 400 -12.59 -0.80 -22.35
C ASP A 400 -11.34 0.01 -22.74
N ASN A 401 -11.20 1.24 -22.23
CA ASN A 401 -10.01 2.07 -22.44
C ASN A 401 -8.83 1.71 -21.51
N ARG A 402 -9.01 0.72 -20.62
CA ARG A 402 -8.05 0.24 -19.62
C ARG A 402 -7.52 1.30 -18.65
N ARG A 403 -8.24 2.40 -18.46
CA ARG A 403 -7.80 3.49 -17.57
C ARG A 403 -8.32 3.34 -16.15
N SER A 404 -9.36 2.53 -15.94
CA SER A 404 -9.97 2.35 -14.63
C SER A 404 -10.54 0.95 -14.40
N ILE A 405 -10.71 0.63 -13.11
CA ILE A 405 -11.33 -0.60 -12.64
C ILE A 405 -12.83 -0.51 -12.88
N LYS A 406 -13.44 -1.61 -13.36
CA LYS A 406 -14.89 -1.73 -13.46
C LYS A 406 -15.50 -1.89 -12.08
N TRP A 407 -16.49 -1.06 -11.78
CA TRP A 407 -17.24 -1.12 -10.54
C TRP A 407 -18.69 -1.48 -10.83
N ARG A 408 -19.37 -2.11 -9.86
CA ARG A 408 -20.81 -2.34 -10.00
C ARG A 408 -21.54 -1.01 -9.84
N GLU A 409 -22.34 -0.69 -10.85
CA GLU A 409 -23.23 0.46 -10.87
C GLU A 409 -24.67 -0.02 -11.05
N VAL A 410 -25.65 0.85 -10.80
CA VAL A 410 -27.07 0.49 -10.76
C VAL A 410 -27.55 -0.13 -12.08
N ASP A 411 -27.01 0.35 -13.20
CA ASP A 411 -27.27 -0.09 -14.57
C ASP A 411 -26.34 -1.23 -15.04
N GLN A 412 -25.19 -1.43 -14.39
CA GLN A 412 -24.18 -2.43 -14.75
C GLN A 412 -24.00 -3.54 -13.70
N TRP A 413 -24.99 -3.75 -12.82
CA TRP A 413 -24.90 -4.70 -11.70
C TRP A 413 -24.65 -6.17 -12.11
N ARG A 414 -24.87 -6.51 -13.39
CA ARG A 414 -24.65 -7.84 -13.99
C ARG A 414 -23.29 -7.99 -14.68
N ASP A 415 -22.44 -6.97 -14.73
CA ASP A 415 -21.10 -7.11 -15.33
C ASP A 415 -20.27 -8.10 -14.49
N PRO A 416 -19.91 -9.28 -15.04
CA PRO A 416 -19.19 -10.29 -14.26
C PRO A 416 -17.79 -9.83 -13.83
N ALA A 417 -17.14 -8.97 -14.62
CA ALA A 417 -15.82 -8.42 -14.27
C ALA A 417 -15.90 -7.41 -13.14
N ALA A 418 -17.01 -6.66 -13.05
CA ALA A 418 -17.27 -5.78 -11.91
C ALA A 418 -17.58 -6.57 -10.62
N LEU A 419 -18.35 -7.66 -10.72
CA LEU A 419 -18.60 -8.56 -9.60
C LEU A 419 -17.31 -9.24 -9.12
N TRP A 420 -16.47 -9.69 -10.06
CA TRP A 420 -15.15 -10.21 -9.76
C TRP A 420 -14.32 -9.24 -8.92
N ASN A 421 -14.25 -7.96 -9.32
CA ASN A 421 -13.52 -6.94 -8.59
C ASN A 421 -14.07 -6.77 -7.16
N GLU A 422 -15.39 -6.67 -7.00
CA GLU A 422 -16.04 -6.59 -5.68
C GLU A 422 -15.66 -7.76 -4.78
N LEU A 423 -15.71 -9.00 -5.31
CA LEU A 423 -15.34 -10.20 -4.56
C LEU A 423 -13.86 -10.20 -4.17
N LEU A 424 -12.94 -9.75 -5.04
CA LEU A 424 -11.52 -9.62 -4.67
C LEU A 424 -11.32 -8.66 -3.48
N LEU A 425 -12.04 -7.53 -3.48
CA LEU A 425 -11.97 -6.50 -2.42
C LEU A 425 -12.40 -7.01 -1.05
N ILE A 426 -13.38 -7.91 -0.99
CA ILE A 426 -13.91 -8.38 0.30
C ILE A 426 -13.35 -9.75 0.73
N THR A 427 -12.81 -10.55 -0.21
CA THR A 427 -12.37 -11.93 0.10
C THR A 427 -10.85 -12.14 0.06
N VAL A 428 -10.13 -11.52 -0.87
CA VAL A 428 -8.70 -11.80 -1.11
C VAL A 428 -7.81 -10.68 -0.59
N ILE A 429 -8.11 -9.43 -0.95
CA ILE A 429 -7.32 -8.25 -0.57
C ILE A 429 -7.19 -8.11 0.95
N PRO A 430 -8.26 -8.23 1.78
CA PRO A 430 -8.14 -8.05 3.22
C PRO A 430 -7.19 -9.05 3.88
N ARG A 431 -7.20 -10.31 3.44
CA ARG A 431 -6.33 -11.37 4.00
C ARG A 431 -4.87 -11.19 3.61
N ALA A 432 -4.61 -10.69 2.41
CA ALA A 432 -3.26 -10.32 2.02
C ALA A 432 -2.76 -9.08 2.75
N TYR A 433 -3.65 -8.11 2.99
CA TYR A 433 -3.33 -6.93 3.77
C TYR A 433 -3.00 -7.31 5.22
N LEU A 434 -3.79 -8.21 5.80
CA LEU A 434 -3.51 -8.80 7.11
C LEU A 434 -2.10 -9.39 7.15
N MET A 435 -1.73 -10.21 6.16
CA MET A 435 -0.40 -10.80 6.05
C MET A 435 0.72 -9.75 5.98
N LEU A 436 0.52 -8.67 5.23
CA LEU A 436 1.47 -7.56 5.14
C LEU A 436 1.74 -6.93 6.52
N ILE A 437 0.67 -6.65 7.28
CA ILE A 437 0.79 -6.05 8.62
C ILE A 437 1.44 -7.03 9.60
N THR A 438 1.01 -8.30 9.61
CA THR A 438 1.57 -9.31 10.52
C THR A 438 3.04 -9.60 10.23
N GLU A 439 3.42 -9.62 8.95
CA GLU A 439 4.82 -9.78 8.56
C GLU A 439 5.66 -8.58 9.00
N TYR A 440 5.15 -7.35 8.85
CA TYR A 440 5.84 -6.17 9.39
C TYR A 440 6.08 -6.32 10.90
N VAL A 441 5.04 -6.68 11.66
CA VAL A 441 5.15 -6.92 13.12
C VAL A 441 6.20 -7.99 13.43
N GLN A 442 6.19 -9.11 12.70
CA GLN A 442 7.17 -10.19 12.87
C GLN A 442 8.60 -9.75 12.55
N ARG A 443 8.80 -8.92 11.52
CA ARG A 443 10.09 -8.34 11.17
C ARG A 443 10.62 -7.37 12.23
N VAL A 444 9.74 -6.57 12.85
CA VAL A 444 10.10 -5.73 14.01
C VAL A 444 10.55 -6.59 15.19
N GLN A 445 9.84 -7.69 15.49
CA GLN A 445 10.16 -8.57 16.61
C GLN A 445 11.48 -9.32 16.44
N THR A 446 11.74 -9.81 15.23
CA THR A 446 12.90 -10.68 14.98
C THR A 446 14.21 -9.93 14.80
N LYS A 447 14.18 -8.58 14.74
CA LYS A 447 15.36 -7.69 14.55
C LYS A 447 16.31 -8.17 13.45
N LYS A 448 15.80 -8.84 12.41
CA LYS A 448 16.64 -9.27 11.29
C LYS A 448 17.20 -8.02 10.61
N ASP A 449 18.51 -8.05 10.38
CA ASP A 449 19.28 -7.05 9.66
C ASP A 449 18.51 -6.61 8.41
N GLN A 450 18.05 -5.37 8.44
CA GLN A 450 17.33 -4.74 7.35
C GLN A 450 18.07 -3.46 7.02
N ASP A 451 18.18 -3.17 5.72
CA ASP A 451 18.78 -1.95 5.18
C ASP A 451 18.09 -0.65 5.69
N PHE A 452 17.04 -0.75 6.52
CA PHE A 452 16.22 0.34 7.06
C PHE A 452 15.62 -0.02 8.44
N PRO A 453 15.49 0.95 9.36
CA PRO A 453 14.95 0.70 10.70
C PRO A 453 13.42 0.57 10.68
N LEU A 454 12.91 -0.64 10.89
CA LEU A 454 11.51 -0.86 11.21
C LEU A 454 11.23 -0.49 12.67
N THR A 455 10.23 0.34 12.91
CA THR A 455 9.77 0.71 14.26
C THR A 455 8.39 0.13 14.55
N PRO A 456 8.08 -0.16 15.83
CA PRO A 456 6.73 -0.53 16.24
C PRO A 456 5.70 0.53 15.85
N THR A 457 6.03 1.82 15.97
CA THR A 457 5.14 2.93 15.57
C THR A 457 4.89 2.95 14.05
N GLY A 458 5.88 2.57 13.24
CA GLY A 458 5.73 2.45 11.79
C GLY A 458 4.69 1.41 11.35
N THR A 459 4.39 0.40 12.17
CA THR A 459 3.31 -0.57 11.86
C THR A 459 1.95 0.11 11.70
N TYR A 460 1.66 1.12 12.52
CA TYR A 460 0.42 1.88 12.45
C TYR A 460 0.33 2.74 11.18
N GLY A 461 1.47 3.05 10.56
CA GLY A 461 1.51 3.67 9.23
C GLY A 461 0.95 2.78 8.12
N ALA A 462 0.95 1.45 8.32
CA ALA A 462 0.35 0.51 7.39
C ALA A 462 -1.17 0.37 7.56
N TRP A 463 -1.76 0.87 8.65
CA TRP A 463 -3.20 0.71 8.94
C TRP A 463 -4.02 1.70 8.11
N PRO A 464 -5.03 1.25 7.33
CA PRO A 464 -5.91 2.16 6.62
C PRO A 464 -6.63 3.14 7.54
N ASN A 465 -6.56 4.43 7.26
CA ASN A 465 -7.37 5.44 7.95
C ASN A 465 -8.78 5.48 7.31
N PRO A 466 -9.86 5.09 8.02
CA PRO A 466 -11.20 5.01 7.45
C PRO A 466 -11.73 6.32 6.85
N ASN A 467 -11.19 7.46 7.31
CA ASN A 467 -11.57 8.79 6.83
C ASN A 467 -10.88 9.17 5.51
N LEU A 468 -9.76 8.55 5.17
CA LEU A 468 -9.00 8.83 3.94
C LEU A 468 -9.30 7.83 2.81
N VAL A 469 -9.75 6.62 3.14
CA VAL A 469 -10.06 5.58 2.14
C VAL A 469 -11.23 6.01 1.26
N LYS A 470 -11.04 5.93 -0.06
CA LYS A 470 -12.07 6.27 -1.06
C LYS A 470 -13.24 5.28 -1.00
N SER A 471 -14.43 5.75 -1.32
CA SER A 471 -15.70 5.00 -1.16
C SER A 471 -15.67 3.59 -1.78
N ARG A 472 -15.13 3.44 -2.99
CA ARG A 472 -15.02 2.16 -3.70
C ARG A 472 -14.11 1.14 -3.00
N TRP A 473 -13.16 1.61 -2.18
CA TRP A 473 -12.16 0.79 -1.47
C TRP A 473 -12.52 0.52 0.00
N LYS A 474 -13.51 1.23 0.55
CA LYS A 474 -14.01 1.01 1.93
C LYS A 474 -14.44 -0.43 2.25
N PRO A 475 -14.96 -1.25 1.30
CA PRO A 475 -15.32 -2.64 1.59
C PRO A 475 -14.18 -3.51 2.15
N ILE A 476 -12.92 -3.11 1.95
CA ILE A 476 -11.74 -3.81 2.51
C ILE A 476 -11.67 -3.69 4.04
N LEU A 477 -12.16 -2.59 4.60
CA LEU A 477 -11.90 -2.21 5.99
C LEU A 477 -12.53 -3.17 7.00
N GLN A 478 -13.79 -3.55 6.77
CA GLN A 478 -14.53 -4.39 7.72
C GLN A 478 -13.90 -5.79 7.86
N PRO A 479 -13.64 -6.56 6.79
CA PRO A 479 -12.98 -7.86 6.93
C PRO A 479 -11.55 -7.74 7.49
N LEU A 480 -10.79 -6.72 7.06
CA LEU A 480 -9.42 -6.50 7.52
C LEU A 480 -9.37 -6.26 9.03
N PHE A 481 -10.11 -5.28 9.53
CA PHE A 481 -10.04 -4.92 10.95
C PHE A 481 -10.71 -5.94 11.86
N HIS A 482 -11.73 -6.66 11.38
CA HIS A 482 -12.32 -7.75 12.12
C HIS A 482 -11.30 -8.84 12.46
N GLU A 483 -10.43 -9.22 11.51
CA GLU A 483 -9.37 -10.21 11.75
C GLU A 483 -8.15 -9.60 12.44
N LEU A 484 -7.73 -8.39 12.04
CA LEU A 484 -6.53 -7.72 12.56
C LEU A 484 -6.60 -7.47 14.07
N LEU A 485 -7.76 -7.03 14.58
CA LEU A 485 -7.94 -6.68 15.99
C LEU A 485 -7.97 -7.91 16.93
N GLN A 486 -8.02 -9.13 16.38
CA GLN A 486 -7.91 -10.39 17.13
C GLN A 486 -6.47 -10.87 17.27
N LEU A 487 -5.50 -10.16 16.66
CA LEU A 487 -4.08 -10.51 16.68
C LEU A 487 -3.29 -9.60 17.62
N PRO A 488 -2.09 -10.02 18.08
CA PRO A 488 -1.22 -9.18 18.90
C PRO A 488 -0.53 -8.11 18.04
N VAL A 489 -1.25 -7.05 17.71
CA VAL A 489 -0.83 -6.00 16.77
C VAL A 489 -0.75 -4.61 17.41
N ILE A 490 -1.05 -4.49 18.71
CA ILE A 490 -0.84 -3.27 19.47
C ILE A 490 0.49 -3.37 20.21
N TYR A 491 1.37 -2.40 20.00
CA TYR A 491 2.62 -2.30 20.73
C TYR A 491 2.41 -1.56 22.05
N SER A 492 2.56 -2.27 23.16
CA SER A 492 2.44 -1.70 24.50
C SER A 492 3.70 -0.93 24.90
N LEU A 493 3.54 0.03 25.81
CA LEU A 493 4.62 0.77 26.44
C LEU A 493 5.51 -0.14 27.31
N CYS A 494 5.11 -1.41 27.54
CA CYS A 494 5.94 -2.45 28.17
C CYS A 494 6.75 -3.25 27.14
N GLU A 495 6.87 -2.76 25.90
CA GLU A 495 7.61 -3.38 24.79
C GLU A 495 7.08 -4.76 24.40
N LYS A 496 5.76 -4.95 24.45
CA LYS A 496 5.10 -6.21 24.07
C LYS A 496 4.03 -5.97 23.03
N TRP A 497 3.90 -6.92 22.11
CA TRP A 497 2.79 -7.00 21.19
C TRP A 497 1.60 -7.69 21.88
N VAL A 498 0.47 -7.02 21.94
CA VAL A 498 -0.74 -7.45 22.66
C VAL A 498 -1.98 -7.24 21.79
N GLN A 499 -3.07 -7.95 22.13
CA GLN A 499 -4.37 -7.76 21.49
C GLN A 499 -5.02 -6.46 21.97
N ALA A 500 -5.98 -5.95 21.18
CA ALA A 500 -6.63 -4.67 21.46
C ALA A 500 -7.52 -4.67 22.72
N ASP A 501 -8.02 -5.84 23.15
CA ASP A 501 -8.88 -6.01 24.33
C ASP A 501 -8.10 -6.22 25.65
N GLU A 502 -6.83 -6.63 25.53
CA GLU A 502 -5.87 -6.84 26.63
C GLU A 502 -5.18 -5.54 27.09
N VAL A 503 -5.35 -4.45 26.35
CA VAL A 503 -4.62 -3.19 26.56
C VAL A 503 -5.53 -2.04 26.98
N VAL A 504 -4.94 -1.08 27.67
CA VAL A 504 -5.55 0.21 28.01
C VAL A 504 -4.86 1.31 27.20
N PHE A 505 -5.63 2.07 26.43
CA PHE A 505 -5.10 3.13 25.58
C PHE A 505 -4.92 4.45 26.34
N SER A 506 -3.74 5.04 26.23
CA SER A 506 -3.42 6.34 26.81
C SER A 506 -3.51 7.45 25.76
N GLU A 507 -4.33 8.46 26.06
CA GLU A 507 -4.41 9.73 25.31
C GLU A 507 -3.56 10.82 25.97
N LEU A 508 -2.86 10.50 27.07
CA LEU A 508 -2.10 11.46 27.84
C LEU A 508 -0.85 11.92 27.08
N ASP A 509 -0.50 13.18 27.27
CA ASP A 509 0.76 13.72 26.77
C ASP A 509 1.92 13.20 27.62
N MET A 510 2.89 12.56 26.97
CA MET A 510 4.02 11.94 27.67
C MET A 510 5.00 12.97 28.22
N ASP A 511 4.92 14.23 27.79
CA ASP A 511 5.83 15.28 28.26
C ASP A 511 5.45 15.82 29.65
N GLU A 512 4.23 15.58 30.10
CA GLU A 512 3.79 15.95 31.44
C GLU A 512 4.23 14.93 32.51
N ASP A 513 4.78 15.42 33.62
CA ASP A 513 5.22 14.58 34.74
C ASP A 513 4.08 13.71 35.31
N ILE A 514 2.85 14.23 35.35
CA ILE A 514 1.67 13.50 35.82
C ILE A 514 1.43 12.27 34.94
N SER A 515 1.48 12.44 33.61
CA SER A 515 1.26 11.35 32.65
C SER A 515 2.29 10.25 32.78
N LYS A 516 3.58 10.60 32.90
CA LYS A 516 4.67 9.64 33.11
C LYS A 516 4.45 8.83 34.38
N ILE A 517 4.09 9.49 35.49
CA ILE A 517 3.84 8.83 36.77
C ILE A 517 2.62 7.91 36.72
N VAL A 518 1.51 8.36 36.13
CA VAL A 518 0.28 7.55 35.98
C VAL A 518 0.57 6.30 35.16
N ILE A 519 1.25 6.45 34.03
CA ILE A 519 1.58 5.34 33.13
C ILE A 519 2.55 4.36 33.81
N ASN A 520 3.64 4.85 34.40
CA ASN A 520 4.60 4.02 35.13
C ASN A 520 3.92 3.22 36.25
N TYR A 521 3.02 3.86 37.01
CA TYR A 521 2.30 3.19 38.08
C TYR A 521 1.36 2.08 37.56
N LEU A 522 0.62 2.34 36.47
CA LEU A 522 -0.23 1.34 35.83
C LEU A 522 0.59 0.14 35.33
N GLN A 523 1.72 0.39 34.66
CA GLN A 523 2.62 -0.64 34.16
C GLN A 523 3.21 -1.50 35.29
N ASN A 524 3.72 -0.85 36.35
CA ASN A 524 4.24 -1.55 37.54
C ASN A 524 3.17 -2.36 38.28
N SER A 525 1.89 -1.99 38.11
CA SER A 525 0.74 -2.71 38.65
C SER A 525 0.25 -3.85 37.74
N GLY A 526 0.96 -4.14 36.64
CA GLY A 526 0.65 -5.21 35.70
C GLY A 526 -0.35 -4.85 34.60
N VAL A 527 -0.75 -3.57 34.48
CA VAL A 527 -1.67 -3.12 33.43
C VAL A 527 -0.88 -2.86 32.14
N GLN A 528 -1.31 -3.47 31.03
CA GLN A 528 -0.75 -3.16 29.72
C GLN A 528 -1.30 -1.82 29.23
N VAL A 529 -0.42 -0.87 28.99
CA VAL A 529 -0.79 0.47 28.47
C VAL A 529 -0.17 0.64 27.09
N ALA A 530 -0.93 1.17 26.14
CA ALA A 530 -0.43 1.52 24.80
C ALA A 530 -0.80 2.95 24.43
N LYS A 531 0.03 3.58 23.60
CA LYS A 531 -0.27 4.86 22.94
C LYS A 531 -0.27 4.61 21.44
N VAL A 532 -1.33 5.05 20.78
CA VAL A 532 -1.53 4.85 19.34
C VAL A 532 -1.84 6.18 18.65
N PRO A 533 -1.53 6.32 17.35
CA PRO A 533 -1.92 7.50 16.57
C PRO A 533 -3.45 7.66 16.49
N ILE A 534 -3.91 8.89 16.23
CA ILE A 534 -5.34 9.21 16.08
C ILE A 534 -6.01 8.33 15.01
N SER A 535 -5.30 8.04 13.91
CA SER A 535 -5.81 7.15 12.85
C SER A 535 -6.19 5.76 13.38
N VAL A 536 -5.44 5.23 14.35
CA VAL A 536 -5.70 3.93 14.98
C VAL A 536 -6.85 4.04 15.99
N ASP A 537 -6.96 5.14 16.75
CA ASP A 537 -8.10 5.35 17.66
C ASP A 537 -9.44 5.38 16.89
N VAL A 538 -9.47 6.00 15.70
CA VAL A 538 -10.65 5.97 14.80
C VAL A 538 -10.99 4.54 14.38
N VAL A 539 -9.99 3.71 14.07
CA VAL A 539 -10.20 2.29 13.73
C VAL A 539 -10.77 1.53 14.93
N LEU A 540 -10.16 1.68 16.11
CA LEU A 540 -10.62 1.00 17.33
C LEU A 540 -12.07 1.39 17.66
N ALA A 541 -12.41 2.67 17.58
CA ALA A 541 -13.77 3.16 17.82
C ALA A 541 -14.81 2.64 16.81
N SER A 542 -14.38 2.39 15.56
CA SER A 542 -15.29 2.01 14.48
C SER A 542 -15.45 0.50 14.29
N TYR A 543 -14.42 -0.29 14.62
CA TYR A 543 -14.31 -1.70 14.24
C TYR A 543 -14.09 -2.67 15.41
N MET A 544 -13.89 -2.19 16.65
CA MET A 544 -13.96 -3.09 17.80
C MET A 544 -15.36 -3.67 17.95
N ALA A 545 -15.44 -4.93 18.37
CA ALA A 545 -16.71 -5.61 18.62
C ALA A 545 -17.52 -4.86 19.68
N GLU A 546 -18.85 -4.78 19.50
CA GLU A 546 -19.75 -4.07 20.42
C GLU A 546 -19.64 -4.54 21.89
N ALA A 547 -19.21 -5.79 22.11
CA ALA A 547 -18.99 -6.36 23.44
C ALA A 547 -17.66 -5.95 24.10
N SER A 548 -16.72 -5.38 23.33
CA SER A 548 -15.37 -5.04 23.77
C SER A 548 -15.21 -3.53 23.81
N GLU A 549 -15.57 -2.92 24.95
CA GLU A 549 -15.35 -1.49 25.15
C GLU A 549 -13.84 -1.17 25.13
N VAL A 550 -13.45 -0.17 24.33
CA VAL A 550 -12.07 0.33 24.25
C VAL A 550 -11.69 0.95 25.60
N LYS A 551 -10.85 0.27 26.37
CA LYS A 551 -10.41 0.74 27.69
C LYS A 551 -9.44 1.90 27.52
N LYS A 552 -9.74 3.06 28.13
CA LYS A 552 -8.86 4.23 28.12
C LYS A 552 -8.29 4.53 29.51
N VAL A 553 -7.10 5.12 29.56
CA VAL A 553 -6.49 5.61 30.81
C VAL A 553 -7.32 6.78 31.32
N ARG A 554 -8.13 6.53 32.36
CA ARG A 554 -9.02 7.50 32.97
C ARG A 554 -8.94 7.41 34.50
N PRO A 555 -9.30 8.47 35.24
CA PRO A 555 -9.28 8.45 36.70
C PRO A 555 -10.00 7.26 37.36
N PRO A 556 -11.17 6.78 36.89
CA PRO A 556 -11.82 5.59 37.49
C PRO A 556 -10.95 4.32 37.45
N LEU A 557 -10.27 4.09 36.33
CA LEU A 557 -9.36 2.94 36.19
C LEU A 557 -8.20 3.04 37.18
N LEU A 558 -7.55 4.21 37.25
CA LEU A 558 -6.42 4.39 38.17
C LEU A 558 -6.86 4.17 39.62
N ARG A 559 -8.03 4.70 40.01
CA ARG A 559 -8.60 4.48 41.35
C ARG A 559 -8.84 3.00 41.63
N GLN A 560 -9.38 2.25 40.67
CA GLN A 560 -9.56 0.80 40.80
C GLN A 560 -8.23 0.07 41.00
N VAL A 561 -7.18 0.44 40.24
CA VAL A 561 -5.85 -0.18 40.32
C VAL A 561 -5.20 0.12 41.67
N ILE A 562 -5.29 1.38 42.15
CA ILE A 562 -4.72 1.79 43.45
C ILE A 562 -5.37 1.04 44.62
N ARG A 563 -6.69 0.82 44.58
CA ARG A 563 -7.37 0.02 45.63
C ARG A 563 -6.89 -1.42 45.68
N LYS A 564 -6.58 -2.01 44.51
CA LYS A 564 -6.08 -3.39 44.41
C LYS A 564 -4.59 -3.49 44.79
N ASN A 565 -3.78 -2.52 44.37
CA ASN A 565 -2.34 -2.51 44.52
C ASN A 565 -1.91 -1.31 45.35
N LYS A 566 -1.82 -1.45 46.68
CA LYS A 566 -1.41 -0.33 47.55
C LYS A 566 -0.13 0.36 47.05
N HIS A 567 -0.16 1.69 46.95
CA HIS A 567 0.96 2.48 46.45
C HIS A 567 2.11 2.54 47.46
N LYS A 568 3.31 2.08 47.06
CA LYS A 568 4.53 2.08 47.88
C LYS A 568 5.61 3.08 47.43
N GLY A 569 5.34 3.86 46.40
CA GLY A 569 6.25 4.90 45.90
C GLY A 569 6.34 6.12 46.81
N SER A 570 7.10 7.12 46.35
CA SER A 570 7.41 8.36 47.06
C SER A 570 6.20 9.27 47.29
N SER A 571 6.33 10.20 48.23
CA SER A 571 5.32 11.23 48.51
C SER A 571 4.98 12.06 47.27
N GLN A 572 5.98 12.40 46.45
CA GLN A 572 5.79 13.17 45.22
C GLN A 572 4.93 12.41 44.19
N GLU A 573 5.19 11.11 44.02
CA GLU A 573 4.38 10.26 43.13
C GLU A 573 2.92 10.19 43.61
N LYS A 574 2.71 10.01 44.92
CA LYS A 574 1.35 9.98 45.50
C LYS A 574 0.59 11.30 45.26
N LEU A 575 1.27 12.45 45.33
CA LEU A 575 0.65 13.75 45.05
C LEU A 575 0.26 13.91 43.57
N LEU A 576 1.10 13.47 42.64
CA LEU A 576 0.79 13.53 41.21
C LEU A 576 -0.34 12.56 40.82
N LEU A 577 -0.36 11.36 41.41
CA LEU A 577 -1.48 10.42 41.26
C LEU A 577 -2.77 11.00 41.86
N LEU A 578 -2.68 11.67 43.02
CA LEU A 578 -3.81 12.36 43.64
C LEU A 578 -4.39 13.45 42.72
N GLU A 579 -3.52 14.26 42.12
CA GLU A 579 -3.93 15.28 41.16
C GLU A 579 -4.69 14.67 39.98
N PHE A 580 -4.20 13.56 39.42
CA PHE A 580 -4.87 12.87 38.32
C PHE A 580 -6.22 12.27 38.74
N VAL A 581 -6.31 11.56 39.87
CA VAL A 581 -7.57 10.92 40.29
C VAL A 581 -8.69 11.91 40.63
N LEU A 582 -8.34 13.16 40.95
CA LEU A 582 -9.31 14.23 41.24
C LEU A 582 -9.79 14.99 40.00
N SER A 583 -9.14 14.79 38.85
CA SER A 583 -9.39 15.58 37.62
C SER A 583 -10.78 15.38 37.01
N ASP A 584 -11.45 14.25 37.26
CA ASP A 584 -12.82 13.97 36.77
C ASP A 584 -13.92 14.49 37.70
N ALA A 585 -13.57 15.11 38.82
CA ALA A 585 -14.47 15.60 39.87
C ALA A 585 -15.45 14.54 40.44
N ASN A 586 -15.19 13.24 40.26
CA ASN A 586 -16.03 12.17 40.80
C ASN A 586 -15.57 11.75 42.21
N TYR A 587 -15.89 12.61 43.18
CA TYR A 587 -15.46 12.48 44.57
C TYR A 587 -16.16 11.36 45.36
N SER A 588 -17.28 10.83 44.86
CA SER A 588 -17.98 9.68 45.47
C SER A 588 -17.15 8.40 45.44
N ASP A 589 -16.27 8.25 44.45
CA ASP A 589 -15.43 7.06 44.28
C ASP A 589 -13.97 7.34 44.72
N LEU A 590 -13.78 8.03 45.85
CA LEU A 590 -12.44 8.21 46.46
C LEU A 590 -12.15 7.28 47.64
N ILE A 591 -13.19 6.69 48.27
CA ILE A 591 -13.00 5.86 49.48
C ILE A 591 -12.02 4.71 49.22
N GLY A 592 -11.14 4.47 50.19
CA GLY A 592 -10.17 3.39 50.19
C GLY A 592 -8.88 3.68 49.43
N LEU A 593 -8.74 4.88 48.84
CA LEU A 593 -7.49 5.31 48.21
C LEU A 593 -6.52 5.86 49.26
N GLU A 594 -5.34 5.26 49.39
CA GLU A 594 -4.29 5.67 50.34
C GLU A 594 -3.41 6.81 49.78
N LEU A 595 -4.06 7.90 49.37
CA LEU A 595 -3.45 9.05 48.71
C LEU A 595 -3.66 10.37 49.44
N LEU A 596 -4.30 10.39 50.61
CA LEU A 596 -4.61 11.64 51.32
C LEU A 596 -3.37 12.12 52.12
N PRO A 597 -2.75 13.26 51.77
CA PRO A 597 -1.51 13.71 52.39
C PRO A 597 -1.79 14.46 53.69
N LEU A 598 -1.02 14.14 54.74
CA LEU A 598 -1.13 14.74 56.06
C LEU A 598 0.06 15.67 56.36
N GLN A 599 -0.10 16.58 57.32
CA GLN A 599 0.93 17.56 57.67
C GLN A 599 2.16 16.93 58.34
N ASP A 600 2.03 15.74 58.92
CA ASP A 600 3.15 14.94 59.43
C ASP A 600 3.92 14.20 58.31
N GLU A 601 3.67 14.58 57.05
CA GLU A 601 4.25 14.01 55.82
C GLU A 601 3.86 12.55 55.55
N THR A 602 2.91 12.00 56.31
CA THR A 602 2.35 10.67 56.07
C THR A 602 1.16 10.73 55.10
N PHE A 603 0.73 9.56 54.62
CA PHE A 603 -0.44 9.40 53.76
C PHE A 603 -1.44 8.46 54.40
N THR A 604 -2.72 8.80 54.27
CA THR A 604 -3.81 7.99 54.79
C THR A 604 -4.88 7.73 53.72
N SER A 605 -5.84 6.87 54.06
CA SER A 605 -6.93 6.49 53.17
C SER A 605 -8.11 7.47 53.26
N PHE A 606 -8.71 7.79 52.12
CA PHE A 606 -10.03 8.41 52.11
C PHE A 606 -11.03 7.46 52.78
N SER A 607 -11.68 7.89 53.84
CA SER A 607 -12.63 7.09 54.62
C SER A 607 -13.84 7.93 55.02
N SER A 608 -14.97 7.27 55.28
CA SER A 608 -16.06 7.92 56.00
C SER A 608 -15.75 7.83 57.50
N PRO A 609 -15.75 8.96 58.24
CA PRO A 609 -15.45 8.94 59.66
C PRO A 609 -16.51 8.13 60.41
N VAL A 610 -16.06 7.17 61.21
CA VAL A 610 -16.93 6.36 62.09
C VAL A 610 -17.12 7.07 63.44
N SER A 611 -16.14 7.89 63.84
CA SER A 611 -16.21 8.80 64.98
C SER A 611 -15.53 10.15 64.65
N GLU A 612 -15.79 11.20 65.44
CA GLU A 612 -15.09 12.49 65.28
C GLU A 612 -13.58 12.37 65.48
N LYS A 613 -13.15 11.37 66.25
CA LYS A 613 -11.72 11.04 66.44
C LYS A 613 -11.08 10.44 65.20
N ASP A 614 -11.82 10.24 64.11
CA ASP A 614 -11.33 9.73 62.81
C ASP A 614 -11.35 10.79 61.69
N ALA A 615 -11.96 11.97 61.92
CA ALA A 615 -12.03 13.08 60.95
C ALA A 615 -10.67 13.75 60.63
N ILE A 616 -10.41 13.96 59.35
CA ILE A 616 -9.25 14.70 58.84
C ILE A 616 -9.69 16.11 58.45
N TYR A 617 -8.91 17.11 58.85
CA TYR A 617 -9.27 18.51 58.77
C TYR A 617 -8.55 19.24 57.63
N ILE A 618 -9.23 20.20 57.00
CA ILE A 618 -8.65 21.14 56.05
C ILE A 618 -8.66 22.52 56.73
N THR A 619 -7.52 23.20 56.74
CA THR A 619 -7.40 24.53 57.38
C THR A 619 -8.17 25.61 56.61
N SER A 620 -8.58 26.63 57.34
CA SER A 620 -9.22 27.82 56.80
C SER A 620 -8.51 29.07 57.32
N GLU A 621 -8.72 30.21 56.66
CA GLU A 621 -8.13 31.49 57.11
C GLU A 621 -8.59 31.86 58.53
N GLU A 622 -9.81 31.49 58.90
CA GLU A 622 -10.37 31.71 60.24
C GLU A 622 -9.79 30.77 61.31
N TYR A 623 -9.34 29.58 60.91
CA TYR A 623 -8.84 28.53 61.80
C TYR A 623 -7.53 27.92 61.26
N PRO A 624 -6.42 28.65 61.39
CA PRO A 624 -5.12 28.21 60.90
C PRO A 624 -4.52 27.10 61.78
N ARG A 625 -3.70 26.24 61.17
CA ARG A 625 -3.14 25.04 61.81
C ARG A 625 -2.40 25.30 63.13
N PHE A 626 -1.68 26.42 63.24
CA PHE A 626 -0.84 26.72 64.40
C PHE A 626 -1.62 26.81 65.72
N LEU A 627 -2.96 26.95 65.65
CA LEU A 627 -3.86 26.91 66.81
C LEU A 627 -4.03 25.49 67.38
N TYR A 628 -3.57 24.45 66.67
CA TYR A 628 -3.80 23.04 67.00
C TYR A 628 -2.49 22.21 66.99
N PRO A 629 -1.54 22.49 67.89
CA PRO A 629 -0.28 21.75 67.96
C PRO A 629 -0.49 20.27 68.34
N GLY A 630 0.28 19.36 67.72
CA GLY A 630 0.21 17.91 68.01
C GLY A 630 -0.85 17.15 67.21
N LEU A 631 -1.57 17.82 66.30
CA LEU A 631 -2.56 17.24 65.39
C LEU A 631 -2.06 17.15 63.94
N GLU A 632 -0.75 17.19 63.69
CA GLU A 632 -0.17 17.18 62.34
C GLU A 632 -0.66 16.00 61.48
N GLY A 633 -0.79 14.80 62.06
CA GLY A 633 -1.35 13.62 61.38
C GLY A 633 -2.86 13.65 61.14
N ARG A 634 -3.51 14.79 61.38
CA ARG A 634 -4.97 14.99 61.26
C ARG A 634 -5.34 16.18 60.40
N PHE A 635 -4.36 16.95 59.93
CA PHE A 635 -4.56 18.05 58.98
C PHE A 635 -4.00 17.68 57.63
N ILE A 636 -4.69 18.09 56.56
CA ILE A 636 -4.17 17.96 55.19
C ILE A 636 -2.90 18.80 55.03
N LEU A 637 -1.92 18.25 54.32
CA LEU A 637 -0.67 18.92 54.00
C LEU A 637 -0.91 20.26 53.27
N GLU A 638 -0.49 21.38 53.87
CA GLU A 638 -0.74 22.73 53.35
C GLU A 638 0.11 23.09 52.12
N SER A 639 1.25 22.41 51.94
CA SER A 639 2.20 22.68 50.84
C SER A 639 1.82 22.05 49.50
N ILE A 640 0.67 21.35 49.40
CA ILE A 640 0.20 20.78 48.14
C ILE A 640 -0.27 21.86 47.16
N LYS A 641 -0.30 21.51 45.87
CA LYS A 641 -0.76 22.40 44.80
C LYS A 641 -2.18 22.93 45.09
N SER A 642 -2.41 24.22 44.86
CA SER A 642 -3.69 24.88 45.15
C SER A 642 -4.88 24.24 44.45
N SER A 643 -4.72 23.81 43.19
CA SER A 643 -5.76 23.09 42.43
C SER A 643 -6.18 21.77 43.08
N VAL A 644 -5.24 21.04 43.69
CA VAL A 644 -5.49 19.79 44.42
C VAL A 644 -6.21 20.10 45.73
N MET A 645 -5.74 21.10 46.49
CA MET A 645 -6.40 21.56 47.72
C MET A 645 -7.85 22.00 47.47
N ASP A 646 -8.11 22.73 46.39
CA ASP A 646 -9.47 23.15 46.01
C ASP A 646 -10.36 21.95 45.65
N SER A 647 -9.80 20.95 44.95
CA SER A 647 -10.51 19.72 44.62
C SER A 647 -10.84 18.90 45.89
N LEU A 648 -9.93 18.84 46.86
CA LEU A 648 -10.19 18.21 48.17
C LEU A 648 -11.27 18.95 48.96
N LYS A 649 -11.26 20.30 48.96
CA LYS A 649 -12.32 21.11 49.57
C LYS A 649 -13.68 20.85 48.91
N LYS A 650 -13.72 20.73 47.57
CA LYS A 650 -14.95 20.35 46.83
C LYS A 650 -15.39 18.92 47.16
N ALA A 651 -14.47 17.97 47.25
CA ALA A 651 -14.74 16.60 47.63
C ALA A 651 -15.40 16.52 49.03
N ALA A 652 -14.85 17.26 50.00
CA ALA A 652 -15.41 17.35 51.35
C ALA A 652 -16.85 17.92 51.36
N LYS A 653 -17.12 18.94 50.53
CA LYS A 653 -18.47 19.53 50.39
C LYS A 653 -19.46 18.62 49.66
N SER A 654 -19.02 17.89 48.64
CA SER A 654 -19.87 17.09 47.75
C SER A 654 -20.59 15.92 48.40
N ARG A 655 -20.09 15.41 49.53
CA ARG A 655 -20.73 14.33 50.30
C ARG A 655 -21.76 14.83 51.31
N GLY A 656 -22.07 16.12 51.29
CA GLY A 656 -23.06 16.75 52.15
C GLY A 656 -24.51 16.45 51.73
N ASN A 657 -25.00 15.26 52.06
CA ASN A 657 -26.39 15.13 52.49
C ASN A 657 -26.38 14.60 53.93
N SER A 658 -26.70 15.50 54.85
CA SER A 658 -26.82 15.34 56.31
C SER A 658 -25.53 14.87 57.05
N THR A 659 -25.00 15.75 57.91
CA THR A 659 -23.94 15.56 58.94
C THR A 659 -22.45 15.68 58.58
N PHE A 660 -22.07 16.36 57.50
CA PHE A 660 -20.77 17.03 57.47
C PHE A 660 -20.98 18.50 57.80
N PHE A 661 -20.79 18.86 59.06
CA PHE A 661 -20.50 20.23 59.41
C PHE A 661 -19.23 20.63 58.63
N THR A 662 -19.36 21.57 57.70
CA THR A 662 -18.38 22.65 57.64
C THR A 662 -18.39 23.29 59.01
N TYR A 663 -17.62 22.74 59.96
CA TYR A 663 -17.22 23.52 61.11
C TYR A 663 -16.20 24.53 60.56
N THR A 664 -16.70 25.67 60.07
CA THR A 664 -16.20 26.92 60.65
C THR A 664 -16.31 26.70 62.17
N CYS A 665 -15.21 26.81 62.91
CA CYS A 665 -15.13 26.45 64.32
C CYS A 665 -16.11 27.31 65.16
N ASN A 666 -17.38 26.92 65.15
CA ASN A 666 -18.41 27.37 66.05
C ASN A 666 -19.19 26.12 66.44
N SER A 667 -18.88 25.69 67.66
CA SER A 667 -19.62 24.82 68.57
C SER A 667 -20.61 23.79 67.97
N ILE A 668 -20.39 22.52 68.30
CA ILE A 668 -21.25 21.73 69.22
C ILE A 668 -20.44 20.49 69.62
N PHE A 669 -19.78 20.56 70.77
CA PHE A 669 -19.82 19.49 71.77
C PHE A 669 -19.94 20.18 73.13
N GLY A 670 -21.16 20.17 73.65
CA GLY A 670 -21.38 20.42 75.06
C GLY A 670 -20.66 19.36 75.89
N ASP A 671 -20.00 19.83 76.95
CA ASP A 671 -19.80 19.18 78.24
C ASP A 671 -18.91 17.93 78.36
N ALA A 672 -17.91 17.72 77.50
CA ALA A 672 -16.88 16.70 77.79
C ALA A 672 -15.42 17.07 77.49
N LEU A 673 -15.12 18.06 76.64
CA LEU A 673 -13.72 18.43 76.32
C LEU A 673 -13.13 19.52 77.22
N VAL A 674 -13.93 20.13 78.09
CA VAL A 674 -13.45 21.09 79.10
C VAL A 674 -12.70 20.39 80.24
N GLY A 675 -12.91 19.09 80.46
CA GLY A 675 -12.24 18.32 81.52
C GLY A 675 -10.77 18.03 81.26
N ILE A 676 -10.38 17.75 80.01
CA ILE A 676 -9.02 17.29 79.68
C ILE A 676 -8.07 18.46 79.35
N LEU A 677 -8.60 19.57 78.82
CA LEU A 677 -7.81 20.78 78.56
C LEU A 677 -7.50 21.60 79.83
N LEU A 678 -8.31 21.47 80.89
CA LEU A 678 -7.97 22.06 82.19
C LEU A 678 -6.86 21.29 82.92
N GLU A 679 -6.73 19.96 82.75
CA GLU A 679 -5.61 19.20 83.36
C GLU A 679 -4.27 19.46 82.65
N VAL A 680 -4.25 19.55 81.31
CA VAL A 680 -3.01 19.81 80.55
C VAL A 680 -2.54 21.27 80.71
N MET A 681 -3.45 22.25 80.81
CA MET A 681 -3.07 23.64 81.14
C MET A 681 -2.76 23.86 82.62
N HIS A 682 -3.26 23.02 83.54
CA HIS A 682 -2.89 23.12 84.96
C HIS A 682 -1.47 22.59 85.21
N ASP A 683 -1.02 21.57 84.47
CA ASP A 683 0.37 21.10 84.52
C ASP A 683 1.36 22.01 83.79
N TYR A 684 0.95 22.68 82.71
CA TYR A 684 1.82 23.66 82.02
C TYR A 684 2.08 24.91 82.88
N ASN A 685 1.10 25.35 83.69
CA ASN A 685 1.27 26.48 84.61
C ASN A 685 2.03 26.13 85.91
N LYS A 686 2.16 24.85 86.29
CA LYS A 686 3.00 24.43 87.43
C LYS A 686 4.49 24.33 87.09
N LEU A 687 4.83 24.15 85.81
CA LEU A 687 6.22 24.07 85.33
C LEU A 687 6.87 25.44 85.03
N GLN A 688 6.12 26.54 85.12
CA GLN A 688 6.67 27.90 85.01
C GLN A 688 6.96 28.59 86.36
N HIS A 689 6.71 27.93 87.49
CA HIS A 689 6.99 28.47 88.84
C HIS A 689 7.92 27.60 89.70
N LEU A 690 8.69 26.71 89.09
CA LEU A 690 9.91 26.08 89.62
C LEU A 690 11.04 26.32 88.62
#